data_AF-A0A6J2Y1R8-F1
#
_entry.id   AF-A0A6J2Y1R8-F1
#
_cell.length_a   1.000
_cell.length_b   1.000
_cell.length_c   1.000
_cell.angle_alpha   90.00
_cell.angle_beta   90.00
_cell.angle_gamma   90.00
#
_symmetry.space_group_name_H-M   'P 1'
#
loop_
_entity.id
_entity.type
_entity.pdbx_description
1 polymer ?
#
loop_
_entity_poly.entity_id
_entity_poly.type
_entity_poly.pdbx_seq_one_letter_code
_entity_poly.pdbx_strand_id
1 'polypeptide(L)'
;MAQTRGSPDDDGYKRFTEDVNNVSYGSANRNPIDEMGSRSSLSRDVDNNEVDHWEMNYHEAAIFLEEGENNEKFDSHPRHPSALPAYLLVHNQWYYGFDLFFSVVLLLLALVERPAVDQFELPPIVHSLLELVCLGVIGAELALKLRWIGWTTILKHKRTMVKCITLIIMVIEAIVVLIRQSSHFRVTRALRPIFLVDTRACGAVRRYIRQILQSLPPILDMLILLMFFVCSYALLGYFLFSGHGNPYFKTLSDSFVNMFVLLTTANFPDVMMPSYAKSKWSAVFFISYISTVLYVLMNLMLAVVYETFTGIEKHKFRKLLLHKRQACKLAFRLLVSRQSPEGIRFKQFQGLMRYYSPKTSQRDVLLIFRQLNVSNTGLLSQEEFLNIYDSVMLRWRLKDPPDPWFSAAWPPLRTLCRAARKAVSWEYFEYVIYALIVGNLMAMFIRIMEASDNLEQGARNFCASWDSWLFYTLFLLEAILRIISFGLNEYISSGWNTFDLSVTLLAIWGAVLLLMSPKFTVVVILRPLRILRLFKIKKRYRDIFGTLVLLSPLMWSTAIVMMVMYYFFAILGMELFSEFNLRNCCENSTVEDFYKYSSNSSTSGIGYYYLNNFSNLVISGVTLFELTVVNNWFIIMDAYATFAASYSRLFFMTFYLFTMVVLTIVVASVLEAFRFRIQYKKQTSKRDEELMLHEEVIVDWNSIERLISDPKLLESLQMDFAVGGVTCYIGRRARTRDVLQRHMYISEIRQWLDEAENEERQDINHIIEESQINARLINA
;
A
#
# COMPACT_ATOMS: atom_id res chain seq x y z
N MET A 1 -44.70 14.05 -22.92
CA MET A 1 -43.69 15.02 -22.46
C MET A 1 -43.73 15.06 -20.93
N ALA A 2 -42.97 14.16 -20.28
CA ALA A 2 -42.61 14.16 -18.85
C ALA A 2 -41.80 12.88 -18.60
N GLN A 3 -40.52 12.87 -19.00
CA GLN A 3 -39.58 11.84 -18.58
C GLN A 3 -39.00 12.26 -17.24
N THR A 4 -39.42 11.57 -16.17
CA THR A 4 -38.75 11.60 -14.87
C THR A 4 -37.38 10.95 -15.02
N ARG A 5 -36.32 11.75 -14.87
CA ARG A 5 -34.93 11.29 -14.84
C ARG A 5 -34.70 10.44 -13.59
N GLY A 6 -34.56 9.14 -13.77
CA GLY A 6 -33.99 8.23 -12.78
C GLY A 6 -32.50 8.54 -12.55
N SER A 7 -32.02 8.22 -11.35
CA SER A 7 -30.62 8.32 -10.92
C SER A 7 -29.69 7.50 -11.85
N PRO A 8 -28.52 8.00 -12.30
CA PRO A 8 -27.70 7.34 -13.31
C PRO A 8 -26.80 6.20 -12.80
N ASP A 9 -26.86 5.87 -11.50
CA ASP A 9 -25.96 4.89 -10.90
C ASP A 9 -26.48 3.43 -10.98
N ASP A 10 -27.71 3.21 -11.47
CA ASP A 10 -28.41 1.92 -11.39
C ASP A 10 -28.67 1.21 -12.75
N ASP A 11 -28.48 1.93 -13.88
CA ASP A 11 -28.84 1.42 -15.21
C ASP A 11 -27.92 0.30 -15.76
N GLY A 12 -26.72 0.12 -15.17
CA GLY A 12 -25.80 -0.95 -15.56
C GLY A 12 -26.24 -2.33 -15.06
N TYR A 13 -26.93 -2.37 -13.92
CA TYR A 13 -27.33 -3.60 -13.24
C TYR A 13 -28.54 -4.24 -13.93
N LYS A 14 -29.54 -3.43 -14.31
CA LYS A 14 -30.76 -3.90 -15.01
C LYS A 14 -30.50 -4.54 -16.37
N ARG A 15 -29.54 -4.01 -17.13
CA ARG A 15 -29.23 -4.55 -18.46
C ARG A 15 -28.52 -5.91 -18.40
N PHE A 16 -27.89 -6.23 -17.28
CA PHE A 16 -27.28 -7.55 -17.04
C PHE A 16 -28.34 -8.60 -16.69
N THR A 17 -29.40 -8.23 -15.98
CA THR A 17 -30.49 -9.13 -15.58
C THR A 17 -31.52 -9.42 -16.68
N GLU A 18 -31.63 -8.56 -17.69
CA GLU A 18 -32.52 -8.82 -18.83
C GLU A 18 -31.96 -9.91 -19.77
N ASP A 19 -30.64 -9.95 -20.00
CA ASP A 19 -29.98 -11.03 -20.75
C ASP A 19 -29.92 -12.36 -19.94
N VAL A 20 -30.07 -12.29 -18.60
CA VAL A 20 -30.06 -13.44 -17.68
C VAL A 20 -31.28 -14.35 -17.84
N ASN A 21 -32.41 -13.83 -18.36
CA ASN A 21 -33.72 -14.48 -18.33
C ASN A 21 -34.18 -15.09 -19.67
N ASN A 22 -33.42 -14.95 -20.76
CA ASN A 22 -33.85 -15.35 -22.10
C ASN A 22 -33.41 -16.76 -22.55
N VAL A 23 -33.01 -17.65 -21.62
CA VAL A 23 -32.63 -19.03 -21.96
C VAL A 23 -33.82 -19.96 -21.78
N SER A 24 -34.47 -20.35 -22.88
CA SER A 24 -35.50 -21.38 -22.86
C SER A 24 -34.89 -22.75 -22.51
N TYR A 25 -35.48 -23.39 -21.50
CA TYR A 25 -35.17 -24.77 -21.13
C TYR A 25 -36.20 -25.68 -21.79
N GLY A 26 -35.80 -26.37 -22.85
CA GLY A 26 -36.68 -27.34 -23.51
C GLY A 26 -36.15 -27.84 -24.84
N SER A 27 -35.28 -28.86 -24.82
CA SER A 27 -35.07 -29.76 -25.95
C SER A 27 -34.61 -31.10 -25.42
N ALA A 28 -35.42 -32.14 -25.65
CA ALA A 28 -35.16 -33.53 -25.26
C ALA A 28 -34.41 -34.27 -26.38
N ASN A 29 -33.27 -33.73 -26.82
CA ASN A 29 -32.40 -34.39 -27.79
C ASN A 29 -31.03 -34.63 -27.15
N ARG A 30 -30.48 -35.84 -27.29
CA ARG A 30 -29.12 -36.15 -26.82
C ARG A 30 -28.11 -35.63 -27.84
N ASN A 31 -27.90 -34.32 -27.87
CA ASN A 31 -26.71 -33.73 -28.48
C ASN A 31 -25.68 -33.43 -27.37
N PRO A 32 -24.39 -33.66 -27.58
CA PRO A 32 -23.33 -33.27 -26.63
C PRO A 32 -23.28 -31.75 -26.34
N ILE A 33 -23.90 -30.93 -27.20
CA ILE A 33 -24.17 -29.49 -26.99
C ILE A 33 -25.06 -29.26 -25.74
N ASP A 34 -25.88 -30.24 -25.34
CA ASP A 34 -26.82 -30.15 -24.22
C ASP A 34 -26.21 -30.44 -22.84
N GLU A 35 -24.90 -30.74 -22.75
CA GLU A 35 -24.21 -30.89 -21.45
C GLU A 35 -23.81 -29.56 -20.80
N MET A 36 -23.71 -28.47 -21.56
CA MET A 36 -23.23 -27.18 -21.07
C MET A 36 -24.33 -26.38 -20.34
N GLY A 37 -23.99 -25.73 -19.23
CA GLY A 37 -24.92 -24.86 -18.50
C GLY A 37 -25.16 -23.54 -19.24
N SER A 38 -24.20 -22.61 -19.16
CA SER A 38 -24.26 -21.33 -19.86
C SER A 38 -23.12 -21.19 -20.89
N ARG A 39 -23.39 -20.49 -22.00
CA ARG A 39 -22.41 -20.25 -23.06
C ARG A 39 -21.60 -18.98 -22.79
N SER A 40 -20.30 -19.05 -23.05
CA SER A 40 -19.40 -17.90 -23.02
C SER A 40 -19.86 -16.82 -24.00
N SER A 41 -19.84 -15.56 -23.55
CA SER A 41 -20.10 -14.39 -24.41
C SER A 41 -18.98 -14.17 -25.44
N LEU A 42 -17.82 -14.78 -25.23
CA LEU A 42 -16.64 -14.70 -26.09
C LEU A 42 -16.59 -15.79 -27.18
N SER A 43 -17.58 -16.68 -27.26
CA SER A 43 -17.66 -17.70 -28.31
C SER A 43 -18.21 -17.11 -29.63
N ARG A 44 -17.67 -17.53 -30.79
CA ARG A 44 -18.27 -17.21 -32.12
C ARG A 44 -19.26 -18.31 -32.49
N ASP A 45 -20.43 -17.90 -32.99
CA ASP A 45 -21.58 -18.78 -33.30
C ASP A 45 -21.40 -19.80 -34.46
N VAL A 46 -20.20 -20.13 -34.95
CA VAL A 46 -20.10 -20.93 -36.20
C VAL A 46 -19.04 -22.06 -36.27
N ASP A 47 -18.07 -22.21 -35.35
CA ASP A 47 -17.06 -23.29 -35.51
C ASP A 47 -17.22 -24.51 -34.58
N ASN A 48 -17.03 -25.68 -35.19
CA ASN A 48 -17.69 -26.97 -34.91
C ASN A 48 -16.92 -27.92 -33.96
N ASN A 49 -16.14 -27.43 -32.99
CA ASN A 49 -15.41 -28.29 -32.05
C ASN A 49 -15.81 -28.05 -30.59
N GLU A 50 -16.42 -29.05 -29.95
CA GLU A 50 -16.85 -29.06 -28.54
C GLU A 50 -15.75 -28.70 -27.53
N VAL A 51 -14.49 -28.97 -27.86
CA VAL A 51 -13.32 -28.70 -27.02
C VAL A 51 -13.03 -27.20 -26.92
N ASP A 52 -13.12 -26.47 -28.05
CA ASP A 52 -12.81 -25.04 -28.11
C ASP A 52 -13.84 -24.20 -27.30
N HIS A 53 -15.08 -24.70 -27.17
CA HIS A 53 -16.16 -24.01 -26.44
C HIS A 53 -16.01 -24.05 -24.92
N TRP A 54 -15.65 -25.19 -24.35
CA TRP A 54 -15.36 -25.28 -22.91
C TRP A 54 -14.09 -24.49 -22.54
N GLU A 55 -13.08 -24.46 -23.40
CA GLU A 55 -11.88 -23.66 -23.17
C GLU A 55 -12.21 -22.15 -23.07
N MET A 56 -13.14 -21.65 -23.90
CA MET A 56 -13.59 -20.25 -23.80
C MET A 56 -14.40 -19.99 -22.52
N ASN A 57 -15.26 -20.91 -22.08
CA ASN A 57 -15.95 -20.80 -20.79
C ASN A 57 -14.96 -20.74 -19.61
N TYR A 58 -13.90 -21.56 -19.64
CA TYR A 58 -12.86 -21.53 -18.60
C TYR A 58 -12.09 -20.22 -18.59
N HIS A 59 -11.79 -19.68 -19.78
CA HIS A 59 -11.10 -18.41 -19.93
C HIS A 59 -11.96 -17.24 -19.42
N GLU A 60 -13.24 -17.19 -19.80
CA GLU A 60 -14.16 -16.13 -19.32
C GLU A 60 -14.40 -16.22 -17.81
N ALA A 61 -14.58 -17.42 -17.26
CA ALA A 61 -14.71 -17.63 -15.82
C ALA A 61 -13.45 -17.21 -15.05
N ALA A 62 -12.26 -17.45 -15.61
CA ALA A 62 -11.00 -16.96 -15.05
C ALA A 62 -10.93 -15.42 -15.06
N ILE A 63 -11.35 -14.78 -16.15
CA ILE A 63 -11.43 -13.32 -16.26
C ILE A 63 -12.35 -12.74 -15.17
N PHE A 64 -13.52 -13.32 -14.92
CA PHE A 64 -14.40 -12.86 -13.84
C PHE A 64 -13.74 -12.91 -12.46
N LEU A 65 -12.98 -13.98 -12.17
CA LEU A 65 -12.23 -14.09 -10.92
C LEU A 65 -11.09 -13.05 -10.83
N GLU A 66 -10.39 -12.80 -11.94
CA GLU A 66 -9.36 -11.76 -11.99
C GLU A 66 -9.96 -10.35 -11.81
N GLU A 67 -11.09 -10.04 -12.45
CA GLU A 67 -11.82 -8.77 -12.29
C GLU A 67 -12.32 -8.60 -10.84
N GLY A 68 -12.81 -9.69 -10.24
CA GLY A 68 -13.20 -9.74 -8.84
C GLY A 68 -12.05 -9.46 -7.87
N GLU A 69 -10.87 -10.05 -8.11
CA GLU A 69 -9.66 -9.83 -7.33
C GLU A 69 -9.10 -8.42 -7.49
N ASN A 70 -9.12 -7.90 -8.72
CA ASN A 70 -8.61 -6.57 -9.08
C ASN A 70 -9.57 -5.43 -8.71
N ASN A 71 -10.81 -5.74 -8.30
CA ASN A 71 -11.89 -4.78 -8.03
C ASN A 71 -12.18 -3.90 -9.28
N GLU A 72 -12.33 -4.57 -10.41
CA GLU A 72 -12.77 -3.97 -11.67
C GLU A 72 -14.28 -4.15 -11.85
N LYS A 73 -14.96 -3.13 -12.39
CA LYS A 73 -16.40 -3.23 -12.61
C LYS A 73 -16.69 -4.21 -13.75
N PHE A 74 -17.71 -5.04 -13.58
CA PHE A 74 -18.17 -5.99 -14.61
C PHE A 74 -18.78 -5.30 -15.87
N ASP A 75 -19.06 -3.99 -15.82
CA ASP A 75 -19.53 -3.22 -16.98
C ASP A 75 -18.51 -3.18 -18.13
N SER A 76 -17.21 -3.27 -17.80
CA SER A 76 -16.11 -3.26 -18.78
C SER A 76 -15.66 -4.66 -19.21
N HIS A 77 -16.40 -5.70 -18.83
CA HIS A 77 -16.06 -7.08 -19.17
C HIS A 77 -15.99 -7.28 -20.69
N PRO A 78 -14.97 -7.95 -21.23
CA PRO A 78 -14.87 -8.21 -22.66
C PRO A 78 -15.99 -9.17 -23.11
N ARG A 79 -17.04 -8.62 -23.74
CA ARG A 79 -18.17 -9.42 -24.26
C ARG A 79 -17.99 -9.89 -25.70
N HIS A 80 -16.95 -9.42 -26.38
CA HIS A 80 -16.70 -9.75 -27.78
C HIS A 80 -15.28 -10.29 -27.98
N PRO A 81 -15.08 -11.30 -28.87
CA PRO A 81 -13.76 -11.86 -29.15
C PRO A 81 -12.73 -10.81 -29.61
N SER A 82 -13.17 -9.72 -30.23
CA SER A 82 -12.31 -8.62 -30.69
C SER A 82 -11.76 -7.74 -29.55
N ALA A 83 -12.43 -7.73 -28.39
CA ALA A 83 -12.01 -6.99 -27.20
C ALA A 83 -11.04 -7.79 -26.32
N LEU A 84 -11.08 -9.12 -26.41
CA LEU A 84 -10.25 -10.03 -25.60
C LEU A 84 -8.73 -9.80 -25.77
N PRO A 85 -8.17 -9.66 -27.00
CA PRO A 85 -6.74 -9.36 -27.15
C PRO A 85 -6.32 -8.03 -26.52
N ALA A 86 -7.20 -7.01 -26.58
CA ALA A 86 -6.94 -5.73 -25.96
C ALA A 86 -6.97 -5.84 -24.42
N TYR A 87 -7.93 -6.59 -23.88
CA TYR A 87 -8.01 -6.92 -22.45
C TYR A 87 -6.73 -7.60 -21.95
N LEU A 88 -6.31 -8.68 -22.62
CA LEU A 88 -5.12 -9.47 -22.24
C LEU A 88 -3.83 -8.64 -22.33
N LEU A 89 -3.73 -7.74 -23.31
CA LEU A 89 -2.57 -6.86 -23.44
C LEU A 89 -2.51 -5.85 -22.30
N VAL A 90 -3.64 -5.23 -21.93
CA VAL A 90 -3.73 -4.26 -20.81
C VAL A 90 -3.46 -4.93 -19.46
N HIS A 91 -3.84 -6.19 -19.29
CA HIS A 91 -3.63 -6.96 -18.06
C HIS A 91 -2.27 -7.65 -17.96
N ASN A 92 -1.39 -7.44 -18.94
CA ASN A 92 -0.05 -7.99 -18.93
C ASN A 92 0.85 -7.27 -17.91
N GLN A 93 1.75 -8.02 -17.27
CA GLN A 93 2.74 -7.49 -16.32
C GLN A 93 3.65 -6.42 -16.95
N TRP A 94 3.97 -6.56 -18.24
CA TRP A 94 4.76 -5.57 -18.97
C TRP A 94 4.04 -4.23 -19.12
N TYR A 95 2.73 -4.23 -19.38
CA TYR A 95 1.92 -3.01 -19.44
C TYR A 95 1.97 -2.29 -18.10
N TYR A 96 1.78 -3.01 -16.99
CA TYR A 96 1.89 -2.42 -15.65
C TYR A 96 3.30 -1.94 -15.30
N GLY A 97 4.34 -2.63 -15.79
CA GLY A 97 5.73 -2.23 -15.62
C GLY A 97 6.08 -0.96 -16.37
N PHE A 98 5.63 -0.81 -17.62
CA PHE A 98 5.86 0.39 -18.43
C PHE A 98 5.14 1.63 -17.87
N ASP A 99 3.84 1.52 -17.51
CA ASP A 99 3.07 2.63 -16.91
C ASP A 99 3.77 3.13 -15.63
N LEU A 100 4.26 2.21 -14.79
CA LEU A 100 5.01 2.55 -13.58
C LEU A 100 6.36 3.20 -13.90
N PHE A 101 7.15 2.62 -14.80
CA PHE A 101 8.47 3.11 -15.15
C PHE A 101 8.41 4.53 -15.71
N PHE A 102 7.57 4.78 -16.73
CA PHE A 102 7.44 6.10 -17.35
C PHE A 102 6.81 7.12 -16.41
N SER A 103 5.87 6.71 -15.54
CA SER A 103 5.36 7.60 -14.48
C SER A 103 6.46 8.01 -13.52
N VAL A 104 7.33 7.09 -13.07
CA VAL A 104 8.45 7.42 -12.17
C VAL A 104 9.47 8.32 -12.87
N VAL A 105 9.83 8.03 -14.13
CA VAL A 105 10.73 8.88 -14.93
C VAL A 105 10.17 10.29 -15.08
N LEU A 106 8.86 10.44 -15.33
CA LEU A 106 8.20 11.74 -15.45
C LEU A 106 8.28 12.56 -14.14
N LEU A 107 8.17 11.92 -12.97
CA LEU A 107 8.36 12.58 -11.67
C LEU A 107 9.84 12.95 -11.44
N LEU A 108 10.77 12.05 -11.74
CA LEU A 108 12.21 12.28 -11.57
C LEU A 108 12.74 13.39 -12.48
N LEU A 109 12.07 13.65 -13.61
CA LEU A 109 12.44 14.74 -14.51
C LEU A 109 12.48 16.10 -13.77
N ALA A 110 11.64 16.30 -12.75
CA ALA A 110 11.63 17.53 -11.95
C ALA A 110 12.95 17.79 -11.16
N LEU A 111 13.85 16.82 -11.05
CA LEU A 111 15.21 17.02 -10.49
C LEU A 111 16.15 17.74 -11.46
N VAL A 112 15.84 17.63 -12.75
CA VAL A 112 16.70 17.99 -13.88
C VAL A 112 16.22 19.25 -14.59
N GLU A 113 14.91 19.51 -14.54
CA GLU A 113 14.33 20.73 -15.08
C GLU A 113 14.57 21.92 -14.14
N ARG A 114 14.66 23.13 -14.71
CA ARG A 114 14.74 24.34 -13.90
C ARG A 114 13.49 24.50 -12.99
N PRO A 115 13.67 24.79 -11.69
CA PRO A 115 14.94 24.93 -10.99
C PRO A 115 15.55 23.57 -10.59
N ALA A 116 16.76 23.29 -11.11
CA ALA A 116 17.37 21.97 -11.14
C ALA A 116 18.41 21.79 -10.04
N VAL A 117 18.61 20.55 -9.60
CA VAL A 117 19.71 20.23 -8.69
C VAL A 117 21.05 20.57 -9.36
N ASP A 118 21.89 21.35 -8.68
CA ASP A 118 23.23 21.71 -9.15
C ASP A 118 23.97 20.44 -9.60
N GLN A 119 24.53 20.45 -10.81
CA GLN A 119 25.17 19.32 -11.54
C GLN A 119 24.25 18.46 -12.44
N PHE A 120 22.93 18.47 -12.25
CA PHE A 120 21.99 17.66 -13.04
C PHE A 120 21.15 18.47 -14.05
N GLU A 121 21.44 19.76 -14.25
CA GLU A 121 20.70 20.62 -15.18
C GLU A 121 20.86 20.15 -16.64
N LEU A 122 19.74 19.84 -17.30
CA LEU A 122 19.71 19.53 -18.73
C LEU A 122 19.20 20.70 -19.57
N PRO A 123 19.66 20.85 -20.82
CA PRO A 123 19.13 21.85 -21.75
C PRO A 123 17.62 21.69 -21.98
N PRO A 124 16.87 22.79 -22.21
CA PRO A 124 15.43 22.78 -22.45
C PRO A 124 14.94 21.73 -23.44
N ILE A 125 15.66 21.58 -24.55
CA ILE A 125 15.34 20.61 -25.61
C ILE A 125 15.33 19.18 -25.06
N VAL A 126 16.34 18.80 -24.29
CA VAL A 126 16.55 17.41 -23.87
C VAL A 126 15.46 16.99 -22.90
N HIS A 127 15.20 17.78 -21.86
CA HIS A 127 14.19 17.41 -20.88
C HIS A 127 12.76 17.50 -21.46
N SER A 128 12.46 18.46 -22.34
CA SER A 128 11.16 18.52 -23.02
C SER A 128 10.93 17.35 -23.99
N LEU A 129 11.95 16.87 -24.69
CA LEU A 129 11.84 15.66 -25.51
C LEU A 129 11.60 14.42 -24.64
N LEU A 130 12.32 14.28 -23.53
CA LEU A 130 12.10 13.18 -22.57
C LEU A 130 10.67 13.22 -22.00
N GLU A 131 10.17 14.41 -21.67
CA GLU A 131 8.79 14.61 -21.22
C GLU A 131 7.78 14.17 -22.28
N LEU A 132 7.96 14.58 -23.54
CA LEU A 132 7.09 14.19 -24.65
C LEU A 132 7.11 12.68 -24.91
N VAL A 133 8.27 12.02 -24.80
CA VAL A 133 8.37 10.56 -24.91
C VAL A 133 7.57 9.89 -23.78
N CYS A 134 7.74 10.33 -22.53
CA CYS A 134 7.01 9.77 -21.39
C CYS A 134 5.49 9.97 -21.54
N LEU A 135 5.05 11.17 -21.88
CA LEU A 135 3.64 11.49 -22.11
C LEU A 135 3.07 10.74 -23.32
N GLY A 136 3.87 10.54 -24.38
CA GLY A 136 3.50 9.77 -25.56
C GLY A 136 3.24 8.30 -25.25
N VAL A 137 4.11 7.67 -24.45
CA VAL A 137 3.91 6.27 -24.00
C VAL A 137 2.65 6.16 -23.13
N ILE A 138 2.48 7.04 -22.14
CA ILE A 138 1.27 7.06 -21.29
C ILE A 138 0.00 7.30 -22.14
N GLY A 139 0.11 8.12 -23.19
CA GLY A 139 -0.96 8.36 -24.15
C GLY A 139 -1.32 7.10 -24.97
N ALA A 140 -0.32 6.36 -25.43
CA ALA A 140 -0.51 5.10 -26.14
C ALA A 140 -1.16 4.02 -25.26
N GLU A 141 -0.76 3.93 -23.99
CA GLU A 141 -1.39 3.05 -22.99
C GLU A 141 -2.86 3.42 -22.76
N LEU A 142 -3.17 4.71 -22.64
CA LEU A 142 -4.54 5.18 -22.51
C LEU A 142 -5.37 4.85 -23.76
N ALA A 143 -4.79 4.92 -24.96
CA ALA A 143 -5.44 4.55 -26.21
C ALA A 143 -5.74 3.03 -26.29
N LEU A 144 -4.84 2.18 -25.78
CA LEU A 144 -5.09 0.73 -25.66
C LEU A 144 -6.24 0.44 -24.71
N LYS A 145 -6.27 1.13 -23.56
CA LYS A 145 -7.38 1.05 -22.61
C LYS A 145 -8.70 1.52 -23.21
N LEU A 146 -8.64 2.55 -24.06
CA LEU A 146 -9.78 3.06 -24.81
C LEU A 146 -10.34 2.07 -25.82
N ARG A 147 -9.47 1.31 -26.49
CA ARG A 147 -9.89 0.24 -27.40
C ARG A 147 -10.65 -0.88 -26.69
N TRP A 148 -10.28 -1.22 -25.45
CA TRP A 148 -10.96 -2.24 -24.65
C TRP A 148 -12.29 -1.73 -24.06
N ILE A 149 -12.26 -0.62 -23.32
CA ILE A 149 -13.41 -0.16 -22.51
C ILE A 149 -14.47 0.57 -23.36
N GLY A 150 -14.06 1.18 -24.47
CA GLY A 150 -14.92 2.01 -25.32
C GLY A 150 -15.03 3.47 -24.87
N TRP A 151 -15.37 4.34 -25.82
CA TRP A 151 -15.40 5.80 -25.64
C TRP A 151 -16.44 6.28 -24.63
N THR A 152 -17.65 5.76 -24.68
CA THR A 152 -18.76 6.19 -23.83
C THR A 152 -18.49 5.90 -22.35
N THR A 153 -17.92 4.73 -22.05
CA THR A 153 -17.61 4.30 -20.70
C THR A 153 -16.41 5.05 -20.12
N ILE A 154 -15.37 5.34 -20.92
CA ILE A 154 -14.21 6.12 -20.45
C ILE A 154 -14.56 7.58 -20.16
N LEU A 155 -15.42 8.19 -20.98
CA LEU A 155 -15.87 9.57 -20.75
C LEU A 155 -16.70 9.70 -19.46
N LYS A 156 -17.45 8.66 -19.09
CA LYS A 156 -18.18 8.61 -17.81
C LYS A 156 -17.25 8.38 -16.61
N HIS A 157 -16.10 7.74 -16.81
CA HIS A 157 -15.20 7.38 -15.72
C HIS A 157 -14.30 8.57 -15.31
N LYS A 158 -14.70 9.25 -14.22
CA LYS A 158 -14.07 10.49 -13.70
C LYS A 158 -12.54 10.45 -13.63
N ARG A 159 -11.95 9.33 -13.19
CA ARG A 159 -10.48 9.20 -13.00
C ARG A 159 -9.72 9.21 -14.32
N THR A 160 -10.18 8.45 -15.31
CA THR A 160 -9.53 8.41 -16.64
C THR A 160 -9.72 9.74 -17.36
N MET A 161 -10.83 10.43 -17.12
CA MET A 161 -11.05 11.78 -17.62
C MET A 161 -10.06 12.79 -17.05
N VAL A 162 -9.84 12.79 -15.73
CA VAL A 162 -8.81 13.65 -15.13
C VAL A 162 -7.43 13.33 -15.71
N LYS A 163 -7.04 12.05 -15.84
CA LYS A 163 -5.77 11.63 -16.46
C LYS A 163 -5.64 12.12 -17.91
N CYS A 164 -6.73 12.07 -18.68
CA CYS A 164 -6.77 12.54 -20.07
C CYS A 164 -6.59 14.06 -20.17
N ILE A 165 -7.34 14.82 -19.37
CA ILE A 165 -7.26 16.28 -19.33
C ILE A 165 -5.85 16.73 -18.92
N THR A 166 -5.27 16.13 -17.87
CA THR A 166 -3.90 16.46 -17.43
C THR A 166 -2.87 16.11 -18.48
N LEU A 167 -3.02 14.98 -19.18
CA LEU A 167 -2.13 14.58 -20.26
C LEU A 167 -2.16 15.59 -21.42
N ILE A 168 -3.35 16.04 -21.83
CA ILE A 168 -3.48 17.04 -22.90
C ILE A 168 -2.82 18.36 -22.51
N ILE A 169 -3.10 18.86 -21.30
CA ILE A 169 -2.50 20.12 -20.80
C ILE A 169 -0.97 20.01 -20.78
N MET A 170 -0.43 18.91 -20.28
CA MET A 170 1.01 18.69 -20.18
C MET A 170 1.70 18.52 -21.54
N VAL A 171 1.06 17.84 -22.51
CA VAL A 171 1.60 17.73 -23.87
C VAL A 171 1.67 19.10 -24.53
N ILE A 172 0.61 19.91 -24.41
CA ILE A 172 0.58 21.28 -24.94
C ILE A 172 1.71 22.10 -24.32
N GLU A 173 1.87 22.05 -23.01
CA GLU A 173 2.91 22.80 -22.32
C GLU A 173 4.32 22.35 -22.71
N ALA A 174 4.56 21.04 -22.82
CA ALA A 174 5.84 20.49 -23.24
C ALA A 174 6.20 20.94 -24.67
N ILE A 175 5.22 20.99 -25.59
CA ILE A 175 5.40 21.55 -26.94
C ILE A 175 5.72 23.05 -26.87
N VAL A 176 5.02 23.81 -26.02
CA VAL A 176 5.27 25.25 -25.85
C VAL A 176 6.70 25.52 -25.33
N VAL A 177 7.19 24.73 -24.37
CA VAL A 177 8.57 24.84 -23.88
C VAL A 177 9.56 24.48 -24.98
N LEU A 178 9.28 23.44 -25.77
CA LEU A 178 10.13 23.02 -26.90
C LEU A 178 10.20 24.10 -27.98
N ILE A 179 9.11 24.82 -28.25
CA ILE A 179 9.12 25.92 -29.24
C ILE A 179 9.83 27.16 -28.68
N ARG A 180 9.53 27.54 -27.44
CA ARG A 180 10.05 28.77 -26.83
C ARG A 180 11.52 28.67 -26.41
N GLN A 181 12.06 27.46 -26.22
CA GLN A 181 13.42 27.23 -25.71
C GLN A 181 13.71 27.85 -24.34
N SER A 182 12.66 28.27 -23.62
CA SER A 182 12.72 28.89 -22.30
C SER A 182 11.64 28.29 -21.41
N SER A 183 11.97 27.93 -20.18
CA SER A 183 10.98 27.55 -19.18
C SER A 183 10.16 28.77 -18.76
N HIS A 184 8.84 28.66 -18.79
CA HIS A 184 7.92 29.64 -18.18
C HIS A 184 7.52 29.16 -16.78
N PHE A 185 6.55 29.80 -16.13
CA PHE A 185 6.00 29.36 -14.86
C PHE A 185 5.21 28.05 -15.04
N ARG A 186 5.75 26.92 -14.55
CA ARG A 186 5.26 25.56 -14.88
C ARG A 186 4.58 24.85 -13.70
N VAL A 187 3.49 25.42 -13.21
CA VAL A 187 2.72 24.85 -12.08
C VAL A 187 2.06 23.50 -12.42
N THR A 188 1.79 23.21 -13.69
CA THR A 188 1.16 21.93 -14.10
C THR A 188 2.01 20.71 -13.74
N ARG A 189 3.32 20.88 -13.56
CA ARG A 189 4.25 19.85 -13.07
C ARG A 189 3.77 19.24 -11.75
N ALA A 190 3.08 20.00 -10.91
CA ALA A 190 2.53 19.55 -9.64
C ALA A 190 1.48 18.44 -9.80
N LEU A 191 0.88 18.30 -11.00
CA LEU A 191 -0.12 17.29 -11.33
C LEU A 191 0.49 15.96 -11.81
N ARG A 192 1.80 15.90 -12.11
CA ARG A 192 2.51 14.67 -12.54
C ARG A 192 2.27 13.44 -11.65
N PRO A 193 2.19 13.54 -10.30
CA PRO A 193 1.92 12.39 -9.44
C PRO A 193 0.60 11.66 -9.73
N ILE A 194 -0.36 12.29 -10.43
CA ILE A 194 -1.60 11.63 -10.84
C ILE A 194 -1.32 10.41 -11.71
N PHE A 195 -0.31 10.46 -12.59
CA PHE A 195 0.07 9.33 -13.43
C PHE A 195 0.59 8.17 -12.58
N LEU A 196 1.46 8.44 -11.60
CA LEU A 196 1.96 7.43 -10.66
C LEU A 196 0.82 6.81 -9.83
N VAL A 197 -0.12 7.62 -9.34
CA VAL A 197 -1.24 7.16 -8.51
C VAL A 197 -2.24 6.30 -9.31
N ASP A 198 -2.38 6.51 -10.62
CA ASP A 198 -3.29 5.71 -11.44
C ASP A 198 -2.73 4.31 -11.80
N THR A 199 -1.42 4.10 -11.66
CA THR A 199 -0.76 2.81 -11.94
C THR A 199 -1.36 1.66 -11.10
N ARG A 200 -1.26 0.43 -11.63
CA ARG A 200 -1.73 -0.78 -10.92
C ARG A 200 -0.96 -1.03 -9.62
N ALA A 201 0.36 -0.81 -9.62
CA ALA A 201 1.25 -1.01 -8.48
C ALA A 201 0.88 -0.09 -7.30
N CYS A 202 0.55 1.18 -7.57
CA CYS A 202 0.12 2.16 -6.57
C CYS A 202 -1.37 2.06 -6.21
N GLY A 203 -2.03 0.92 -6.48
CA GLY A 203 -3.45 0.72 -6.18
C GLY A 203 -3.81 0.89 -4.70
N ALA A 204 -2.88 0.56 -3.78
CA ALA A 204 -3.04 0.82 -2.34
C ALA A 204 -2.98 2.33 -2.00
N VAL A 205 -1.99 3.05 -2.55
CA VAL A 205 -1.82 4.51 -2.42
C VAL A 205 -3.06 5.23 -2.93
N ARG A 206 -3.56 4.88 -4.12
CA ARG A 206 -4.80 5.43 -4.69
C ARG A 206 -6.02 5.21 -3.80
N ARG A 207 -6.14 3.99 -3.25
CA ARG A 207 -7.21 3.63 -2.32
C ARG A 207 -7.15 4.52 -1.07
N TYR A 208 -5.95 4.82 -0.60
CA TYR A 208 -5.70 5.64 0.58
C TYR A 208 -5.99 7.13 0.35
N ILE A 209 -5.51 7.71 -0.77
CA ILE A 209 -5.82 9.10 -1.16
C ILE A 209 -7.33 9.32 -1.26
N ARG A 210 -8.05 8.38 -1.87
CA ARG A 210 -9.52 8.46 -1.95
C ARG A 210 -10.16 8.47 -0.56
N GLN A 211 -9.66 7.67 0.37
CA GLN A 211 -10.19 7.63 1.73
C GLN A 211 -9.96 8.97 2.44
N ILE A 212 -8.77 9.56 2.31
CA ILE A 212 -8.47 10.90 2.84
C ILE A 212 -9.45 11.95 2.31
N LEU A 213 -9.67 11.96 0.99
CA LEU A 213 -10.59 12.91 0.36
C LEU A 213 -12.05 12.68 0.77
N GLN A 214 -12.45 11.43 1.03
CA GLN A 214 -13.79 11.09 1.49
C GLN A 214 -14.01 11.43 2.98
N SER A 215 -12.95 11.41 3.81
CA SER A 215 -13.02 11.85 5.20
C SER A 215 -12.92 13.38 5.35
N LEU A 216 -12.58 14.13 4.29
CA LEU A 216 -12.37 15.56 4.35
C LEU A 216 -13.62 16.38 4.77
N PRO A 217 -14.86 16.09 4.32
CA PRO A 217 -16.00 16.97 4.61
C PRO A 217 -16.29 17.17 6.11
N PRO A 218 -16.41 16.12 6.96
CA PRO A 218 -16.59 16.31 8.41
C PRO A 218 -15.41 17.04 9.08
N ILE A 219 -14.20 16.89 8.53
CA ILE A 219 -13.00 17.55 9.04
C ILE A 219 -13.04 19.04 8.73
N LEU A 220 -13.54 19.43 7.55
CA LEU A 220 -13.70 20.83 7.18
C LEU A 220 -14.69 21.54 8.11
N ASP A 221 -15.78 20.89 8.52
CA ASP A 221 -16.74 21.46 9.48
C ASP A 221 -16.06 21.77 10.83
N MET A 222 -15.25 20.83 11.34
CA MET A 222 -14.47 21.03 12.56
C MET A 222 -13.38 22.09 12.39
N LEU A 223 -12.77 22.18 11.21
CA LEU A 223 -11.76 23.20 10.89
C LEU A 223 -12.37 24.61 10.86
N ILE A 224 -13.60 24.75 10.36
CA ILE A 224 -14.34 26.01 10.40
C ILE A 224 -14.59 26.45 11.84
N LEU A 225 -15.01 25.51 12.71
CA LEU A 225 -15.17 25.79 14.15
C LEU A 225 -13.84 26.22 14.79
N LEU A 226 -12.74 25.54 14.46
CA LEU A 226 -11.41 25.89 14.95
C LEU A 226 -11.01 27.31 14.51
N MET A 227 -11.17 27.63 13.23
CA MET A 227 -10.85 28.96 12.69
C MET A 227 -11.72 30.06 13.29
N PHE A 228 -12.98 29.77 13.61
CA PHE A 228 -13.84 30.70 14.33
C PHE A 228 -13.23 31.09 15.69
N PHE A 229 -12.82 30.12 16.51
CA PHE A 229 -12.18 30.40 17.80
C PHE A 229 -10.83 31.10 17.66
N VAL A 230 -10.00 30.73 16.67
CA VAL A 230 -8.73 31.41 16.38
C VAL A 230 -9.00 32.89 16.05
N CYS A 231 -9.96 33.18 15.17
CA CYS A 231 -10.35 34.54 14.82
C CYS A 231 -10.91 35.32 16.02
N SER A 232 -11.76 34.71 16.84
CA SER A 232 -12.32 35.35 18.03
C SER A 232 -11.23 35.73 19.04
N TYR A 233 -10.30 34.82 19.32
CA TYR A 233 -9.18 35.10 20.22
C TYR A 233 -8.16 36.06 19.61
N ALA A 234 -7.95 36.06 18.29
CA ALA A 234 -7.12 37.05 17.62
C ALA A 234 -7.70 38.47 17.77
N LEU A 235 -9.02 38.61 17.59
CA LEU A 235 -9.72 39.88 17.80
C LEU A 235 -9.62 40.34 19.27
N LEU A 236 -9.87 39.43 20.22
CA LEU A 236 -9.75 39.72 21.65
C LEU A 236 -8.32 40.11 22.04
N GLY A 237 -7.32 39.37 21.53
CA GLY A 237 -5.90 39.62 21.76
C GLY A 237 -5.45 40.98 21.22
N TYR A 238 -5.94 41.36 20.03
CA TYR A 238 -5.70 42.69 19.46
C TYR A 238 -6.21 43.79 20.41
N PHE A 239 -7.46 43.73 20.86
CA PHE A 239 -8.00 44.76 21.75
C PHE A 239 -7.33 44.78 23.13
N LEU A 240 -6.89 43.64 23.65
CA LEU A 240 -6.28 43.54 24.97
C LEU A 240 -4.81 43.99 24.98
N PHE A 241 -4.06 43.71 23.90
CA PHE A 241 -2.59 43.85 23.90
C PHE A 241 -2.03 44.87 22.91
N SER A 242 -2.82 45.40 21.95
CA SER A 242 -2.34 46.37 20.96
C SER A 242 -1.78 47.65 21.60
N GLY A 243 -2.48 48.21 22.61
CA GLY A 243 -2.03 49.41 23.34
C GLY A 243 -0.80 49.21 24.23
N HIS A 244 -0.38 47.96 24.45
CA HIS A 244 0.71 47.61 25.36
C HIS A 244 2.06 47.43 24.65
N GLY A 245 2.20 47.82 23.38
CA GLY A 245 3.49 47.75 22.67
C GLY A 245 4.03 46.32 22.50
N ASN A 246 3.16 45.31 22.55
CA ASN A 246 3.54 43.92 22.27
C ASN A 246 3.75 43.77 20.75
N PRO A 247 4.93 43.32 20.28
CA PRO A 247 5.21 43.18 18.84
C PRO A 247 4.27 42.19 18.13
N TYR A 248 3.71 41.21 18.85
CA TYR A 248 2.87 40.15 18.29
C TYR A 248 1.41 40.58 18.02
N PHE A 249 0.92 41.63 18.70
CA PHE A 249 -0.49 42.06 18.63
C PHE A 249 -0.66 43.50 18.09
N LYS A 250 0.30 43.97 17.27
CA LYS A 250 0.28 45.32 16.71
C LYS A 250 -0.90 45.55 15.77
N THR A 251 -1.11 44.64 14.82
CA THR A 251 -2.22 44.69 13.86
C THR A 251 -3.16 43.50 14.05
N LEU A 252 -4.37 43.60 13.50
CA LEU A 252 -5.31 42.47 13.48
C LEU A 252 -4.73 41.28 12.70
N SER A 253 -4.01 41.53 11.60
CA SER A 253 -3.34 40.48 10.82
C SER A 253 -2.24 39.79 11.63
N ASP A 254 -1.39 40.55 12.33
CA ASP A 254 -0.33 39.97 13.17
C ASP A 254 -0.91 39.18 14.34
N SER A 255 -2.01 39.67 14.92
CA SER A 255 -2.74 38.97 15.97
C SER A 255 -3.29 37.64 15.46
N PHE A 256 -3.89 37.61 14.26
CA PHE A 256 -4.37 36.37 13.64
C PHE A 256 -3.23 35.38 13.38
N VAL A 257 -2.14 35.85 12.77
CA VAL A 257 -0.97 35.00 12.46
C VAL A 257 -0.38 34.42 13.75
N ASN A 258 -0.15 35.24 14.78
CA ASN A 258 0.43 34.77 16.03
C ASN A 258 -0.48 33.83 16.81
N MET A 259 -1.80 34.03 16.78
CA MET A 259 -2.75 33.09 17.36
C MET A 259 -2.81 31.79 16.56
N PHE A 260 -2.72 31.85 15.22
CA PHE A 260 -2.63 30.67 14.38
C PHE A 260 -1.31 29.89 14.63
N VAL A 261 -0.18 30.58 14.86
CA VAL A 261 1.06 29.90 15.24
C VAL A 261 0.94 29.32 16.65
N LEU A 262 0.26 30.01 17.57
CA LEU A 262 0.03 29.50 18.94
C LEU A 262 -0.87 28.26 18.98
N LEU A 263 -1.78 28.10 18.02
CA LEU A 263 -2.54 26.84 17.82
C LEU A 263 -1.59 25.64 17.76
N THR A 264 -0.42 25.82 17.14
CA THR A 264 0.60 24.79 16.97
C THR A 264 1.58 24.70 18.13
N THR A 265 1.48 25.62 19.10
CA THR A 265 2.40 25.81 20.22
C THR A 265 3.85 26.15 19.84
N ALA A 266 4.13 26.46 18.57
CA ALA A 266 5.49 26.71 18.09
C ALA A 266 6.13 27.99 18.61
N ASN A 267 5.33 28.99 18.99
CA ASN A 267 5.79 30.30 19.51
C ASN A 267 5.50 30.49 21.01
N PHE A 268 5.16 29.42 21.75
CA PHE A 268 5.01 29.45 23.20
C PHE A 268 6.33 29.05 23.85
N PRO A 269 6.89 29.82 24.81
CA PRO A 269 6.26 30.89 25.59
C PRO A 269 6.35 32.32 25.00
N ASP A 270 7.12 32.52 23.93
CA ASP A 270 7.57 33.84 23.46
C ASP A 270 6.44 34.84 23.19
N VAL A 271 5.33 34.40 22.58
CA VAL A 271 4.16 35.25 22.28
C VAL A 271 3.51 35.86 23.53
N MET A 272 3.60 35.15 24.67
CA MET A 272 3.01 35.56 25.94
C MET A 272 3.92 36.49 26.75
N MET A 273 5.24 36.30 26.66
CA MET A 273 6.21 36.91 27.57
C MET A 273 6.13 38.45 27.65
N PRO A 274 5.99 39.21 26.55
CA PRO A 274 5.87 40.67 26.62
C PRO A 274 4.63 41.15 27.39
N SER A 275 3.49 40.46 27.24
CA SER A 275 2.26 40.76 27.97
C SER A 275 2.35 40.31 29.43
N TYR A 276 2.96 39.15 29.68
CA TYR A 276 3.13 38.58 31.03
C TYR A 276 4.07 39.41 31.90
N ALA A 277 5.13 39.97 31.30
CA ALA A 277 6.06 40.87 31.99
C ALA A 277 5.37 42.14 32.53
N LYS A 278 4.30 42.60 31.86
CA LYS A 278 3.50 43.75 32.29
C LYS A 278 2.45 43.37 33.32
N SER A 279 1.70 42.30 33.06
CA SER A 279 0.69 41.80 33.98
C SER A 279 0.70 40.28 34.02
N LYS A 280 0.91 39.73 35.22
CA LYS A 280 0.87 38.28 35.44
C LYS A 280 -0.50 37.68 35.08
N TRP A 281 -1.57 38.47 35.16
CA TRP A 281 -2.93 38.05 34.79
C TRP A 281 -3.12 37.86 33.28
N SER A 282 -2.25 38.43 32.44
CA SER A 282 -2.29 38.19 31.00
C SER A 282 -2.05 36.72 30.63
N ALA A 283 -1.45 35.92 31.53
CA ALA A 283 -1.34 34.47 31.34
C ALA A 283 -2.70 33.78 31.22
N VAL A 284 -3.74 34.29 31.88
CA VAL A 284 -5.09 33.68 31.84
C VAL A 284 -5.62 33.60 30.41
N PHE A 285 -5.38 34.62 29.58
CA PHE A 285 -5.78 34.64 28.18
C PHE A 285 -5.11 33.52 27.36
N PHE A 286 -3.79 33.35 27.50
CA PHE A 286 -3.05 32.33 26.75
C PHE A 286 -3.35 30.92 27.26
N ILE A 287 -3.51 30.74 28.57
CA ILE A 287 -3.90 29.46 29.17
C ILE A 287 -5.32 29.08 28.74
N SER A 288 -6.27 30.02 28.71
CA SER A 288 -7.63 29.74 28.25
C SER A 288 -7.66 29.39 26.77
N TYR A 289 -6.86 30.06 25.93
CA TYR A 289 -6.71 29.73 24.52
C TYR A 289 -6.15 28.32 24.32
N ILE A 290 -5.04 27.98 24.98
CA ILE A 290 -4.42 26.64 24.88
C ILE A 290 -5.39 25.57 25.40
N SER A 291 -6.08 25.82 26.52
CA SER A 291 -7.04 24.86 27.05
C SER A 291 -8.22 24.61 26.11
N THR A 292 -8.79 25.65 25.53
CA THR A 292 -9.99 25.54 24.68
C THR A 292 -9.63 25.08 23.27
N VAL A 293 -8.65 25.71 22.63
CA VAL A 293 -8.35 25.49 21.21
C VAL A 293 -7.45 24.27 21.01
N LEU A 294 -6.36 24.14 21.79
CA LEU A 294 -5.45 23.00 21.64
C LEU A 294 -6.01 21.74 22.32
N TYR A 295 -6.30 21.77 23.62
CA TYR A 295 -6.65 20.52 24.31
C TYR A 295 -8.07 20.03 24.05
N VAL A 296 -9.05 20.92 23.84
CA VAL A 296 -10.42 20.51 23.56
C VAL A 296 -10.64 20.39 22.05
N LEU A 297 -10.52 21.48 21.28
CA LEU A 297 -10.91 21.46 19.86
C LEU A 297 -10.01 20.59 18.97
N MET A 298 -8.67 20.68 19.09
CA MET A 298 -7.77 19.87 18.25
C MET A 298 -7.91 18.36 18.52
N ASN A 299 -8.05 17.96 19.80
CA ASN A 299 -8.26 16.57 20.16
C ASN A 299 -9.65 16.05 19.75
N LEU A 300 -10.69 16.89 19.84
CA LEU A 300 -12.02 16.55 19.33
C LEU A 300 -11.98 16.34 17.81
N MET A 301 -11.28 17.21 17.08
CA MET A 301 -11.09 17.05 15.64
C MET A 301 -10.39 15.72 15.32
N LEU A 302 -9.32 15.35 16.04
CA LEU A 302 -8.65 14.06 15.87
C LEU A 302 -9.59 12.87 16.10
N ALA A 303 -10.51 12.96 17.08
CA ALA A 303 -11.50 11.93 17.34
C ALA A 303 -12.51 11.77 16.17
N VAL A 304 -13.03 12.89 15.65
CA VAL A 304 -13.94 12.89 14.48
C VAL A 304 -13.26 12.31 13.25
N VAL A 305 -11.99 12.68 13.00
CA VAL A 305 -11.18 12.11 11.91
C VAL A 305 -11.05 10.60 12.05
N TYR A 306 -10.78 10.10 13.26
CA TYR A 306 -10.62 8.68 13.52
C TYR A 306 -11.93 7.88 13.31
N GLU A 307 -13.05 8.37 13.83
CA GLU A 307 -14.35 7.70 13.68
C GLU A 307 -14.80 7.65 12.21
N THR A 308 -14.69 8.77 11.50
CA THR A 308 -15.05 8.84 10.07
C THR A 308 -14.14 7.96 9.22
N PHE A 309 -12.83 7.95 9.48
CA PHE A 309 -11.88 7.11 8.75
C PHE A 309 -12.15 5.60 8.94
N THR A 310 -12.34 5.15 10.18
CA THR A 310 -12.61 3.74 10.49
C THR A 310 -13.95 3.29 9.91
N GLY A 311 -14.98 4.14 9.94
CA GLY A 311 -16.26 3.88 9.28
C GLY A 311 -16.14 3.68 7.76
N ILE A 312 -15.38 4.55 7.09
CA ILE A 312 -15.11 4.44 5.64
C ILE A 312 -14.32 3.17 5.32
N GLU A 313 -13.31 2.80 6.14
CA GLU A 313 -12.53 1.59 5.93
C GLU A 313 -13.39 0.32 6.03
N LYS A 314 -14.26 0.24 7.06
CA LYS A 314 -15.19 -0.87 7.26
C LYS A 314 -16.16 -1.02 6.08
N HIS A 315 -16.81 0.06 5.65
CA HIS A 315 -17.74 0.03 4.53
C HIS A 315 -17.06 -0.36 3.21
N LYS A 316 -15.82 0.10 2.99
CA LYS A 316 -15.04 -0.29 1.82
C LYS A 316 -14.66 -1.77 1.84
N PHE A 317 -14.30 -2.30 3.00
CA PHE A 317 -14.03 -3.73 3.18
C PHE A 317 -15.29 -4.57 2.87
N ARG A 318 -16.47 -4.18 3.36
CA ARG A 318 -17.76 -4.79 2.99
C ARG A 318 -17.95 -4.80 1.47
N LYS A 319 -17.82 -3.66 0.80
CA LYS A 319 -17.98 -3.57 -0.67
C LYS A 319 -17.01 -4.46 -1.44
N LEU A 320 -15.73 -4.52 -1.02
CA LEU A 320 -14.73 -5.39 -1.65
C LEU A 320 -15.05 -6.88 -1.48
N LEU A 321 -15.55 -7.27 -0.30
CA LEU A 321 -15.96 -8.65 -0.03
C LEU A 321 -17.15 -9.07 -0.89
N LEU A 322 -18.17 -8.21 -0.98
CA LEU A 322 -19.36 -8.47 -1.80
C LEU A 322 -19.02 -8.53 -3.30
N HIS A 323 -18.16 -7.63 -3.78
CA HIS A 323 -17.70 -7.62 -5.17
C HIS A 323 -16.98 -8.93 -5.55
N LYS A 324 -16.10 -9.43 -4.68
CA LYS A 324 -15.45 -10.75 -4.87
C LYS A 324 -16.46 -11.89 -4.90
N ARG A 325 -17.46 -11.86 -4.01
CA ARG A 325 -18.54 -12.86 -3.99
C ARG A 325 -19.32 -12.86 -5.29
N GLN A 326 -19.66 -11.68 -5.81
CA GLN A 326 -20.37 -11.52 -7.08
C GLN A 326 -19.58 -12.10 -8.26
N ALA A 327 -18.26 -11.84 -8.35
CA ALA A 327 -17.39 -12.46 -9.34
C ALA A 327 -17.42 -13.99 -9.28
N CYS A 328 -17.37 -14.58 -8.07
CA CYS A 328 -17.47 -16.03 -7.91
C CYS A 328 -18.83 -16.57 -8.37
N LYS A 329 -19.93 -15.86 -8.11
CA LYS A 329 -21.28 -16.27 -8.58
C LYS A 329 -21.35 -16.29 -10.12
N LEU A 330 -20.78 -15.27 -10.78
CA LEU A 330 -20.73 -15.19 -12.25
C LEU A 330 -19.86 -16.30 -12.84
N ALA A 331 -18.67 -16.54 -12.28
CA ALA A 331 -17.79 -17.63 -12.69
C ALA A 331 -18.43 -19.00 -12.46
N PHE A 332 -19.10 -19.23 -11.33
CA PHE A 332 -19.78 -20.48 -11.01
C PHE A 332 -20.81 -20.85 -12.09
N ARG A 333 -21.61 -19.88 -12.55
CA ARG A 333 -22.64 -20.09 -13.59
C ARG A 333 -22.05 -20.59 -14.92
N LEU A 334 -20.86 -20.14 -15.30
CA LEU A 334 -20.16 -20.56 -16.53
C LEU A 334 -19.55 -21.96 -16.43
N LEU A 335 -19.25 -22.42 -15.22
CA LEU A 335 -18.54 -23.68 -14.96
C LEU A 335 -19.48 -24.86 -14.71
N VAL A 336 -20.77 -24.59 -14.49
CA VAL A 336 -21.80 -25.60 -14.24
C VAL A 336 -22.31 -26.23 -15.54
N SER A 337 -22.55 -27.53 -15.53
CA SER A 337 -23.20 -28.26 -16.63
C SER A 337 -24.73 -28.32 -16.46
N ARG A 338 -25.45 -28.41 -17.58
CA ARG A 338 -26.93 -28.58 -17.59
C ARG A 338 -27.40 -29.83 -16.85
N GLN A 339 -26.61 -30.89 -16.88
CA GLN A 339 -26.88 -32.16 -16.20
C GLN A 339 -26.65 -32.10 -14.68
N SER A 340 -25.81 -31.18 -14.19
CA SER A 340 -25.45 -31.06 -12.77
C SER A 340 -25.47 -29.59 -12.35
N PRO A 341 -26.65 -28.95 -12.28
CA PRO A 341 -26.78 -27.52 -12.01
C PRO A 341 -26.24 -27.13 -10.63
N GLU A 342 -26.18 -28.09 -9.70
CA GLU A 342 -25.85 -27.84 -8.30
C GLU A 342 -24.35 -27.85 -7.99
N GLY A 343 -23.48 -28.23 -8.93
CA GLY A 343 -22.05 -28.20 -8.64
C GLY A 343 -21.07 -28.40 -9.79
N ILE A 344 -19.84 -27.95 -9.54
CA ILE A 344 -18.71 -28.00 -10.48
C ILE A 344 -17.95 -29.32 -10.30
N ARG A 345 -17.70 -30.06 -11.39
CA ARG A 345 -16.87 -31.27 -11.35
C ARG A 345 -15.38 -30.92 -11.43
N PHE A 346 -14.51 -31.84 -11.03
CA PHE A 346 -13.07 -31.63 -11.04
C PHE A 346 -12.51 -31.24 -12.42
N LYS A 347 -13.02 -31.81 -13.51
CA LYS A 347 -12.60 -31.47 -14.89
C LYS A 347 -12.80 -29.99 -15.21
N GLN A 348 -13.98 -29.42 -14.87
CA GLN A 348 -14.25 -27.99 -15.09
C GLN A 348 -13.40 -27.10 -14.18
N PHE A 349 -13.21 -27.52 -12.91
CA PHE A 349 -12.33 -26.79 -11.99
C PHE A 349 -10.87 -26.77 -12.46
N GLN A 350 -10.37 -27.89 -12.98
CA GLN A 350 -9.03 -27.98 -13.56
C GLN A 350 -8.89 -27.06 -14.79
N GLY A 351 -9.90 -27.02 -15.65
CA GLY A 351 -9.96 -26.13 -16.81
C GLY A 351 -9.88 -24.66 -16.41
N LEU A 352 -10.65 -24.24 -15.40
CA LEU A 352 -10.57 -22.90 -14.81
C LEU A 352 -9.16 -22.57 -14.29
N MET A 353 -8.59 -23.47 -13.49
CA MET A 353 -7.29 -23.23 -12.84
C MET A 353 -6.13 -23.10 -13.83
N ARG A 354 -6.24 -23.72 -15.02
CA ARG A 354 -5.27 -23.55 -16.11
C ARG A 354 -5.16 -22.10 -16.58
N TYR A 355 -6.27 -21.35 -16.59
CA TYR A 355 -6.30 -19.94 -16.99
C TYR A 355 -6.11 -18.99 -15.80
N TYR A 356 -6.83 -19.21 -14.69
CA TYR A 356 -6.77 -18.32 -13.52
C TYR A 356 -5.43 -18.39 -12.78
N SER A 357 -4.79 -19.57 -12.72
CA SER A 357 -3.49 -19.73 -12.03
C SER A 357 -2.57 -20.72 -12.74
N PRO A 358 -2.00 -20.36 -13.91
CA PRO A 358 -1.26 -21.27 -14.77
C PRO A 358 0.03 -21.83 -14.14
N LYS A 359 0.54 -21.20 -13.07
CA LYS A 359 1.75 -21.62 -12.35
C LYS A 359 1.49 -22.71 -11.30
N THR A 360 0.23 -23.04 -11.03
CA THR A 360 -0.14 -24.05 -10.03
C THR A 360 0.08 -25.46 -10.58
N SER A 361 0.67 -26.33 -9.76
CA SER A 361 0.88 -27.73 -10.15
C SER A 361 -0.44 -28.51 -10.11
N GLN A 362 -0.57 -29.57 -10.92
CA GLN A 362 -1.80 -30.39 -10.95
C GLN A 362 -2.12 -31.01 -9.59
N ARG A 363 -1.10 -31.40 -8.83
CA ARG A 363 -1.23 -31.84 -7.43
C ARG A 363 -1.87 -30.76 -6.57
N ASP A 364 -1.38 -29.52 -6.65
CA ASP A 364 -1.89 -28.43 -5.83
C ASP A 364 -3.32 -28.05 -6.24
N VAL A 365 -3.67 -28.13 -7.54
CA VAL A 365 -5.05 -27.94 -8.03
C VAL A 365 -6.00 -28.97 -7.41
N LEU A 366 -5.60 -30.25 -7.34
CA LEU A 366 -6.37 -31.30 -6.68
C LEU A 366 -6.53 -31.03 -5.17
N LEU A 367 -5.47 -30.59 -4.49
CA LEU A 367 -5.52 -30.26 -3.07
C LEU A 367 -6.44 -29.06 -2.80
N ILE A 368 -6.42 -28.04 -3.66
CA ILE A 368 -7.34 -26.90 -3.59
C ILE A 368 -8.79 -27.36 -3.77
N PHE A 369 -9.06 -28.20 -4.77
CA PHE A 369 -10.40 -28.75 -5.00
C PHE A 369 -10.90 -29.54 -3.79
N ARG A 370 -10.04 -30.39 -3.22
CA ARG A 370 -10.37 -31.19 -2.03
C ARG A 370 -10.60 -30.32 -0.80
N GLN A 371 -9.83 -29.24 -0.65
CA GLN A 371 -10.02 -28.28 0.45
C GLN A 371 -11.33 -27.52 0.34
N LEU A 372 -11.77 -27.19 -0.87
CA LEU A 372 -13.06 -26.54 -1.10
C LEU A 372 -14.24 -27.50 -0.87
N ASN A 373 -14.07 -28.79 -1.19
CA ASN A 373 -15.11 -29.81 -1.07
C ASN A 373 -15.30 -30.31 0.37
N VAL A 374 -15.84 -29.44 1.24
CA VAL A 374 -16.15 -29.76 2.63
C VAL A 374 -17.26 -30.82 2.73
N SER A 375 -18.21 -30.81 1.79
CA SER A 375 -19.34 -31.75 1.72
C SER A 375 -18.95 -33.18 1.34
N ASN A 376 -17.73 -33.42 0.83
CA ASN A 376 -17.24 -34.71 0.32
C ASN A 376 -18.10 -35.36 -0.77
N THR A 377 -18.91 -34.58 -1.49
CA THR A 377 -19.84 -35.07 -2.53
C THR A 377 -19.15 -35.37 -3.87
N GLY A 378 -17.90 -34.92 -4.05
CA GLY A 378 -17.17 -34.99 -5.33
C GLY A 378 -17.51 -33.86 -6.32
N LEU A 379 -18.48 -33.01 -5.97
CA LEU A 379 -18.83 -31.77 -6.67
C LEU A 379 -18.55 -30.57 -5.76
N LEU A 380 -18.33 -29.38 -6.32
CA LEU A 380 -18.26 -28.13 -5.56
C LEU A 380 -19.58 -27.38 -5.64
N SER A 381 -20.21 -27.12 -4.49
CA SER A 381 -21.39 -26.26 -4.42
C SER A 381 -21.02 -24.79 -4.61
N GLN A 382 -22.04 -23.94 -4.82
CA GLN A 382 -21.81 -22.50 -4.94
C GLN A 382 -21.14 -21.92 -3.70
N GLU A 383 -21.61 -22.29 -2.50
CA GLU A 383 -21.06 -21.79 -1.22
C GLU A 383 -19.60 -22.23 -1.00
N GLU A 384 -19.27 -23.46 -1.38
CA GLU A 384 -17.90 -23.98 -1.34
C GLU A 384 -17.01 -23.22 -2.32
N PHE A 385 -17.49 -22.94 -3.53
CA PHE A 385 -16.75 -22.23 -4.56
C PHE A 385 -16.47 -20.76 -4.19
N LEU A 386 -17.31 -20.11 -3.37
CA LEU A 386 -17.06 -18.73 -2.92
C LEU A 386 -15.73 -18.56 -2.18
N ASN A 387 -15.22 -19.64 -1.56
CA ASN A 387 -13.96 -19.64 -0.82
C ASN A 387 -12.72 -19.84 -1.72
N ILE A 388 -12.88 -19.86 -3.05
CA ILE A 388 -11.78 -20.07 -4.01
C ILE A 388 -10.61 -19.09 -3.81
N TYR A 389 -10.88 -17.82 -3.52
CA TYR A 389 -9.82 -16.83 -3.30
C TYR A 389 -8.93 -17.16 -2.10
N ASP A 390 -9.46 -17.86 -1.09
CA ASP A 390 -8.70 -18.21 0.11
C ASP A 390 -7.91 -19.50 -0.10
N SER A 391 -8.49 -20.47 -0.81
CA SER A 391 -7.87 -21.76 -1.06
C SER A 391 -6.74 -21.68 -2.09
N VAL A 392 -6.84 -20.82 -3.11
CA VAL A 392 -5.77 -20.59 -4.09
C VAL A 392 -4.52 -19.96 -3.47
N MET A 393 -4.66 -19.26 -2.34
CA MET A 393 -3.53 -18.64 -1.62
C MET A 393 -2.74 -19.64 -0.75
N LEU A 394 -3.21 -20.88 -0.61
CA LEU A 394 -2.54 -21.93 0.15
C LEU A 394 -1.37 -22.50 -0.63
N ARG A 395 -0.23 -22.64 0.04
CA ARG A 395 0.92 -23.38 -0.47
C ARG A 395 0.99 -24.73 0.21
N TRP A 396 0.84 -25.78 -0.59
CA TRP A 396 0.80 -27.15 -0.10
C TRP A 396 2.18 -27.75 0.11
N ARG A 397 2.33 -28.48 1.22
CA ARG A 397 3.51 -29.28 1.55
C ARG A 397 3.07 -30.59 2.18
N LEU A 398 3.84 -31.65 2.02
CA LEU A 398 3.58 -32.91 2.70
C LEU A 398 3.79 -32.74 4.22
N LYS A 399 2.87 -33.24 5.04
CA LYS A 399 2.90 -33.10 6.51
C LYS A 399 4.14 -33.74 7.13
N ASP A 400 4.43 -34.96 6.71
CA ASP A 400 5.58 -35.75 7.14
C ASP A 400 6.45 -36.07 5.93
N PRO A 401 7.42 -35.23 5.55
CA PRO A 401 8.35 -35.56 4.49
C PRO A 401 9.12 -36.84 4.89
N PRO A 402 9.19 -37.86 4.01
CA PRO A 402 9.71 -39.17 4.37
C PRO A 402 11.20 -39.18 4.73
N ASP A 403 11.92 -38.08 4.51
CA ASP A 403 13.33 -37.96 4.87
C ASP A 403 13.78 -36.50 5.11
N PRO A 404 14.76 -36.27 6.02
CA PRO A 404 15.50 -35.01 6.05
C PRO A 404 16.19 -34.75 4.70
N TRP A 405 16.34 -33.48 4.30
CA TRP A 405 16.94 -33.08 3.00
C TRP A 405 18.31 -33.72 2.70
N PHE A 406 19.05 -34.13 3.75
CA PHE A 406 20.37 -34.74 3.67
C PHE A 406 20.34 -36.28 3.61
N SER A 407 19.19 -36.94 3.48
CA SER A 407 19.10 -38.41 3.36
C SER A 407 19.79 -38.94 2.10
N ALA A 408 19.70 -38.20 1.00
CA ALA A 408 20.33 -38.48 -0.29
C ALA A 408 21.80 -38.02 -0.37
N ALA A 409 22.34 -37.40 0.68
CA ALA A 409 23.70 -36.85 0.68
C ALA A 409 24.77 -37.92 0.98
N TRP A 410 26.01 -37.63 0.59
CA TRP A 410 27.17 -38.50 0.81
C TRP A 410 27.28 -38.93 2.29
N PRO A 411 27.58 -40.21 2.62
CA PRO A 411 27.55 -40.72 4.00
C PRO A 411 28.28 -39.88 5.07
N PRO A 412 29.48 -39.31 4.85
CA PRO A 412 30.12 -38.45 5.84
C PRO A 412 29.34 -37.13 6.03
N LEU A 413 28.82 -36.54 4.97
CA LEU A 413 27.96 -35.36 5.05
C LEU A 413 26.68 -35.66 5.84
N ARG A 414 26.09 -36.85 5.64
CA ARG A 414 24.92 -37.32 6.39
C ARG A 414 25.18 -37.38 7.90
N THR A 415 26.37 -37.84 8.31
CA THR A 415 26.76 -37.84 9.73
C THR A 415 26.94 -36.44 10.29
N LEU A 416 27.55 -35.53 9.53
CA LEU A 416 27.70 -34.12 9.89
C LEU A 416 26.33 -33.43 10.05
N CYS A 417 25.40 -33.62 9.11
CA CYS A 417 24.07 -33.03 9.17
C CYS A 417 23.26 -33.55 10.36
N ARG A 418 23.37 -34.85 10.69
CA ARG A 418 22.74 -35.41 11.90
C ARG A 418 23.32 -34.82 13.18
N ALA A 419 24.64 -34.68 13.25
CA ALA A 419 25.30 -34.06 14.40
C ALA A 419 24.91 -32.57 14.55
N ALA A 420 24.90 -31.81 13.45
CA ALA A 420 24.45 -30.43 13.42
C ALA A 420 22.99 -30.29 13.84
N ARG A 421 22.10 -31.17 13.36
CA ARG A 421 20.69 -31.19 13.76
C ARG A 421 20.53 -31.47 15.25
N LYS A 422 21.28 -32.43 15.80
CA LYS A 422 21.29 -32.72 17.25
C LYS A 422 21.79 -31.54 18.08
N ALA A 423 22.79 -30.81 17.59
CA ALA A 423 23.33 -29.63 18.25
C ALA A 423 22.34 -28.46 18.25
N VAL A 424 21.71 -28.17 17.10
CA VAL A 424 20.74 -27.07 16.95
C VAL A 424 19.42 -27.38 17.67
N SER A 425 19.00 -28.64 17.72
CA SER A 425 17.77 -29.05 18.45
C SER A 425 17.91 -29.02 19.96
N TRP A 426 19.10 -28.73 20.50
CA TRP A 426 19.32 -28.68 21.93
C TRP A 426 18.65 -27.45 22.55
N GLU A 427 17.89 -27.62 23.62
CA GLU A 427 17.11 -26.55 24.26
C GLU A 427 17.98 -25.38 24.74
N TYR A 428 19.25 -25.65 25.06
CA TYR A 428 20.21 -24.64 25.51
C TYR A 428 20.86 -23.85 24.37
N PHE A 429 20.76 -24.32 23.12
CA PHE A 429 21.38 -23.68 21.97
C PHE A 429 20.91 -22.22 21.82
N GLU A 430 19.61 -21.96 21.94
CA GLU A 430 19.07 -20.59 21.86
C GLU A 430 19.58 -19.68 23.00
N TYR A 431 19.76 -20.21 24.21
CA TYR A 431 20.32 -19.43 25.32
C TYR A 431 21.79 -19.07 25.09
N VAL A 432 22.58 -19.97 24.49
CA VAL A 432 23.96 -19.66 24.07
C VAL A 432 23.98 -18.53 23.05
N ILE A 433 23.06 -18.55 22.06
CA ILE A 433 22.98 -17.46 21.08
C ILE A 433 22.58 -16.13 21.73
N TYR A 434 21.66 -16.13 22.69
CA TYR A 434 21.33 -14.93 23.45
C TYR A 434 22.52 -14.40 24.25
N ALA A 435 23.31 -15.27 24.87
CA ALA A 435 24.55 -14.87 25.55
C ALA A 435 25.56 -14.25 24.58
N LEU A 436 25.72 -14.81 23.37
CA LEU A 436 26.58 -14.23 22.32
C LEU A 436 26.09 -12.85 21.87
N ILE A 437 24.78 -12.63 21.73
CA ILE A 437 24.20 -11.33 21.38
C ILE A 437 24.50 -10.30 22.48
N VAL A 438 24.29 -10.65 23.75
CA VAL A 438 24.57 -9.75 24.88
C VAL A 438 26.06 -9.47 25.00
N GLY A 439 26.91 -10.48 24.81
CA GLY A 439 28.36 -10.31 24.78
C GLY A 439 28.82 -9.37 23.66
N ASN A 440 28.25 -9.50 22.46
CA ASN A 440 28.54 -8.60 21.35
C ASN A 440 28.12 -7.15 21.65
N LEU A 441 26.97 -6.96 22.30
CA LEU A 441 26.49 -5.65 22.72
C LEU A 441 27.45 -5.01 23.75
N MET A 442 27.91 -5.80 24.73
CA MET A 442 28.84 -5.32 25.74
C MET A 442 30.19 -4.94 25.12
N ALA A 443 30.72 -5.77 24.22
CA ALA A 443 31.95 -5.46 23.48
C ALA A 443 31.78 -4.17 22.67
N MET A 444 30.65 -4.01 21.95
CA MET A 444 30.35 -2.78 21.22
C MET A 444 30.30 -1.56 22.14
N PHE A 445 29.68 -1.67 23.31
CA PHE A 445 29.58 -0.58 24.27
C PHE A 445 30.95 -0.15 24.81
N ILE A 446 31.79 -1.12 25.23
CA ILE A 446 33.17 -0.85 25.69
C ILE A 446 33.96 -0.13 24.60
N ARG A 447 33.86 -0.59 23.35
CA ARG A 447 34.56 0.01 22.22
C ARG A 447 34.07 1.42 21.86
N ILE A 448 32.79 1.72 22.05
CA ILE A 448 32.27 3.09 21.90
C ILE A 448 32.87 4.01 22.98
N MET A 449 33.06 3.51 24.20
CA MET A 449 33.71 4.27 25.28
C MET A 449 35.21 4.48 25.06
N GLU A 450 35.88 3.57 24.33
CA GLU A 450 37.29 3.69 23.95
C GLU A 450 37.52 4.50 22.65
N ALA A 451 36.46 4.95 21.97
CA ALA A 451 36.58 5.53 20.63
C ALA A 451 37.30 6.90 20.65
N SER A 452 38.39 7.00 19.89
CA SER A 452 39.24 8.19 19.70
C SER A 452 38.57 9.34 18.95
N ASP A 453 39.10 10.57 19.11
CA ASP A 453 38.58 11.83 18.51
C ASP A 453 38.37 11.82 16.97
N ASN A 454 39.07 10.96 16.23
CA ASN A 454 38.92 10.84 14.78
C ASN A 454 37.97 9.70 14.38
N LEU A 455 36.82 10.05 13.78
CA LEU A 455 35.78 9.10 13.34
C LEU A 455 36.31 8.01 12.39
N GLU A 456 37.19 8.35 11.45
CA GLU A 456 37.77 7.38 10.50
C GLU A 456 38.71 6.39 11.17
N GLN A 457 39.54 6.85 12.11
CA GLN A 457 40.48 6.01 12.84
C GLN A 457 39.73 5.13 13.84
N GLY A 458 38.74 5.68 14.55
CA GLY A 458 37.84 4.90 15.41
C GLY A 458 37.06 3.84 14.64
N ALA A 459 36.56 4.19 13.44
CA ALA A 459 35.88 3.25 12.56
C ALA A 459 36.76 2.08 12.11
N ARG A 460 38.02 2.36 11.72
CA ARG A 460 38.99 1.33 11.32
C ARG A 460 39.42 0.46 12.49
N ASN A 461 39.76 1.06 13.63
CA ASN A 461 40.18 0.33 14.83
C ASN A 461 39.09 -0.62 15.32
N PHE A 462 37.83 -0.21 15.22
CA PHE A 462 36.68 -1.08 15.50
C PHE A 462 36.57 -2.24 14.50
N CYS A 463 36.80 -2.01 13.20
CA CYS A 463 36.70 -3.06 12.17
C CYS A 463 37.87 -4.04 12.16
N ALA A 464 39.08 -3.58 12.50
CA ALA A 464 40.26 -4.41 12.65
C ALA A 464 40.31 -5.13 14.02
N SER A 465 39.35 -4.85 14.90
CA SER A 465 39.31 -5.45 16.23
C SER A 465 39.06 -6.96 16.17
N TRP A 466 39.84 -7.69 16.97
CA TRP A 466 39.75 -9.15 17.04
C TRP A 466 38.37 -9.61 17.55
N ASP A 467 37.77 -8.86 18.48
CA ASP A 467 36.45 -9.14 19.06
C ASP A 467 35.34 -9.02 18.01
N SER A 468 35.41 -8.04 17.12
CA SER A 468 34.42 -7.92 16.02
C SER A 468 34.47 -9.11 15.06
N TRP A 469 35.67 -9.53 14.65
CA TRP A 469 35.84 -10.71 13.80
C TRP A 469 35.42 -12.01 14.49
N LEU A 470 35.69 -12.12 15.80
CA LEU A 470 35.22 -13.25 16.60
C LEU A 470 33.69 -13.33 16.60
N PHE A 471 32.98 -12.24 16.85
CA PHE A 471 31.51 -12.28 16.80
C PHE A 471 30.96 -12.54 15.39
N TYR A 472 31.57 -11.99 14.34
CA TYR A 472 31.13 -12.26 12.96
C TYR A 472 31.26 -13.74 12.61
N THR A 473 32.39 -14.34 12.96
CA THR A 473 32.64 -15.76 12.70
C THR A 473 31.71 -16.66 13.51
N LEU A 474 31.46 -16.35 14.79
CA LEU A 474 30.50 -17.09 15.61
C LEU A 474 29.07 -17.02 15.06
N PHE A 475 28.60 -15.83 14.65
CA PHE A 475 27.26 -15.70 14.07
C PHE A 475 27.16 -16.31 12.66
N LEU A 476 28.23 -16.27 11.87
CA LEU A 476 28.26 -16.94 10.57
C LEU A 476 28.21 -18.46 10.76
N LEU A 477 28.97 -19.00 11.72
CA LEU A 477 28.98 -20.42 12.05
C LEU A 477 27.60 -20.87 12.56
N GLU A 478 26.96 -20.07 13.41
CA GLU A 478 25.58 -20.31 13.84
C GLU A 478 24.60 -20.38 12.66
N ALA A 479 24.67 -19.43 11.72
CA ALA A 479 23.83 -19.44 10.53
C ALA A 479 24.08 -20.69 9.65
N ILE A 480 25.35 -21.07 9.44
CA ILE A 480 25.74 -22.27 8.69
C ILE A 480 25.20 -23.53 9.37
N LEU A 481 25.34 -23.67 10.69
CA LEU A 481 24.81 -24.81 11.45
C LEU A 481 23.30 -24.93 11.30
N ARG A 482 22.55 -23.82 11.39
CA ARG A 482 21.10 -23.82 11.19
C ARG A 482 20.72 -24.18 9.75
N ILE A 483 21.44 -23.66 8.75
CA ILE A 483 21.21 -23.98 7.32
C ILE A 483 21.46 -25.47 7.06
N ILE A 484 22.53 -26.06 7.61
CA ILE A 484 22.82 -27.49 7.47
C ILE A 484 21.77 -28.34 8.20
N SER A 485 21.29 -27.90 9.37
CA SER A 485 20.28 -28.63 10.15
C SER A 485 18.91 -28.69 9.44
N PHE A 486 18.36 -27.53 9.07
CA PHE A 486 16.99 -27.40 8.55
C PHE A 486 16.91 -27.38 7.01
N GLY A 487 18.01 -27.08 6.32
CA GLY A 487 18.03 -26.80 4.89
C GLY A 487 17.74 -25.33 4.58
N LEU A 488 18.20 -24.87 3.41
CA LEU A 488 18.07 -23.47 2.99
C LEU A 488 16.62 -22.99 2.94
N ASN A 489 15.70 -23.80 2.42
CA ASN A 489 14.29 -23.41 2.26
C ASN A 489 13.59 -23.17 3.60
N GLU A 490 13.85 -24.03 4.59
CA GLU A 490 13.25 -23.88 5.92
C GLU A 490 13.92 -22.75 6.71
N TYR A 491 15.25 -22.59 6.57
CA TYR A 491 15.97 -21.46 7.15
C TYR A 491 15.45 -20.10 6.65
N ILE A 492 15.32 -19.95 5.32
CA ILE A 492 14.85 -18.71 4.68
C ILE A 492 13.38 -18.44 5.00
N SER A 493 12.59 -19.46 5.30
CA SER A 493 11.19 -19.29 5.68
C SER A 493 11.01 -18.56 7.02
N SER A 494 12.02 -18.58 7.90
CA SER A 494 11.99 -17.87 9.18
C SER A 494 12.53 -16.46 9.04
N GLY A 495 11.66 -15.45 9.21
CA GLY A 495 12.03 -14.03 9.09
C GLY A 495 13.13 -13.57 10.06
N TRP A 496 13.26 -14.20 11.23
CA TRP A 496 14.33 -13.87 12.18
C TRP A 496 15.66 -14.47 11.77
N ASN A 497 15.66 -15.68 11.19
CA ASN A 497 16.88 -16.30 10.69
C ASN A 497 17.41 -15.55 9.45
N THR A 498 16.53 -15.13 8.53
CA THR A 498 16.94 -14.31 7.38
C THR A 498 17.44 -12.93 7.79
N PHE A 499 16.85 -12.33 8.82
CA PHE A 499 17.36 -11.09 9.43
C PHE A 499 18.74 -11.29 10.06
N ASP A 500 18.93 -12.36 10.83
CA ASP A 500 20.22 -12.65 11.47
C ASP A 500 21.32 -12.85 10.40
N LEU A 501 21.03 -13.62 9.34
CA LEU A 501 21.92 -13.83 8.20
C LEU A 501 22.20 -12.54 7.40
N SER A 502 21.19 -11.71 7.14
CA SER A 502 21.40 -10.48 6.38
C SER A 502 22.28 -9.50 7.15
N VAL A 503 22.07 -9.38 8.47
CA VAL A 503 22.90 -8.53 9.34
C VAL A 503 24.32 -9.06 9.47
N THR A 504 24.55 -10.39 9.52
CA THR A 504 25.93 -10.94 9.51
C THR A 504 26.62 -10.69 8.17
N LEU A 505 25.93 -10.92 7.05
CA LEU A 505 26.52 -10.72 5.72
C LEU A 505 26.82 -9.24 5.45
N LEU A 506 25.92 -8.32 5.79
CA LEU A 506 26.16 -6.88 5.69
C LEU A 506 27.31 -6.43 6.60
N ALA A 507 27.44 -7.02 7.78
CA ALA A 507 28.53 -6.75 8.70
C ALA A 507 29.90 -7.18 8.15
N ILE A 508 29.98 -8.39 7.60
CA ILE A 508 31.21 -8.93 6.98
C ILE A 508 31.55 -8.13 5.74
N TRP A 509 30.57 -7.91 4.85
CA TRP A 509 30.75 -7.12 3.64
C TRP A 509 31.23 -5.70 3.96
N GLY A 510 30.64 -5.06 4.97
CA GLY A 510 31.05 -3.74 5.40
C GLY A 510 32.43 -3.68 6.06
N ALA A 511 32.82 -4.72 6.79
CA ALA A 511 34.19 -4.84 7.30
C ALA A 511 35.19 -4.97 6.14
N VAL A 512 34.94 -5.86 5.18
CA VAL A 512 35.80 -6.06 4.00
C VAL A 512 35.91 -4.78 3.17
N LEU A 513 34.79 -4.07 2.95
CA LEU A 513 34.79 -2.81 2.20
C LEU A 513 35.68 -1.75 2.89
N LEU A 514 35.58 -1.60 4.22
CA LEU A 514 36.41 -0.65 4.97
C LEU A 514 37.90 -1.01 4.97
N LEU A 515 38.24 -2.31 4.90
CA LEU A 515 39.63 -2.75 4.70
C LEU A 515 40.15 -2.37 3.30
N MET A 516 39.32 -2.49 2.26
CA MET A 516 39.71 -2.20 0.87
C MET A 516 39.73 -0.70 0.57
N SER A 517 38.72 0.05 1.03
CA SER A 517 38.52 1.46 0.69
C SER A 517 38.06 2.25 1.93
N PRO A 518 39.00 2.88 2.65
CA PRO A 518 38.69 3.46 3.96
C PRO A 518 37.83 4.73 3.92
N LYS A 519 37.62 5.31 2.73
CA LYS A 519 36.77 6.49 2.53
C LYS A 519 35.27 6.17 2.64
N PHE A 520 34.87 4.90 2.58
CA PHE A 520 33.47 4.47 2.69
C PHE A 520 33.03 4.28 4.15
N THR A 521 33.25 5.29 4.99
CA THR A 521 32.84 5.29 6.41
C THR A 521 31.33 5.19 6.61
N VAL A 522 30.53 5.49 5.57
CA VAL A 522 29.06 5.34 5.58
C VAL A 522 28.62 3.93 6.00
N VAL A 523 29.42 2.89 5.70
CA VAL A 523 29.07 1.50 6.08
C VAL A 523 29.11 1.27 7.59
N VAL A 524 29.77 2.14 8.36
CA VAL A 524 29.72 2.15 9.84
C VAL A 524 28.30 2.35 10.36
N ILE A 525 27.43 3.04 9.62
CA ILE A 525 26.04 3.30 9.99
C ILE A 525 25.20 2.02 10.08
N LEU A 526 25.61 0.93 9.43
CA LEU A 526 24.91 -0.37 9.50
C LEU A 526 25.19 -1.16 10.79
N ARG A 527 26.18 -0.76 11.59
CA ARG A 527 26.60 -1.49 12.81
C ARG A 527 25.51 -1.61 13.89
N PRO A 528 24.71 -0.55 14.19
CA PRO A 528 23.62 -0.64 15.17
C PRO A 528 22.52 -1.64 14.81
N LEU A 529 22.41 -2.07 13.54
CA LEU A 529 21.45 -3.11 13.14
C LEU A 529 21.64 -4.42 13.91
N ARG A 530 22.86 -4.69 14.42
CA ARG A 530 23.15 -5.87 15.25
C ARG A 530 22.46 -5.82 16.60
N ILE A 531 22.26 -4.63 17.16
CA ILE A 531 21.58 -4.42 18.45
C ILE A 531 20.11 -4.86 18.35
N LEU A 532 19.50 -4.77 17.16
CA LEU A 532 18.13 -5.21 16.93
C LEU A 532 17.93 -6.72 17.21
N ARG A 533 18.99 -7.54 17.19
CA ARG A 533 18.93 -8.96 17.59
C ARG A 533 18.47 -9.14 19.05
N LEU A 534 18.72 -8.17 19.91
CA LEU A 534 18.26 -8.18 21.30
C LEU A 534 16.73 -8.25 21.41
N PHE A 535 16.01 -7.70 20.42
CA PHE A 535 14.54 -7.75 20.39
C PHE A 535 13.98 -9.16 20.20
N LYS A 536 14.81 -10.13 19.78
CA LYS A 536 14.43 -11.55 19.68
C LYS A 536 14.19 -12.20 21.05
N ILE A 537 14.89 -11.72 22.09
CA ILE A 537 14.89 -12.31 23.44
C ILE A 537 13.51 -12.21 24.09
N LYS A 538 12.91 -11.01 24.11
CA LYS A 538 11.61 -10.79 24.77
C LYS A 538 10.47 -11.00 23.78
N LYS A 539 9.57 -11.95 24.10
CA LYS A 539 8.36 -12.23 23.31
C LYS A 539 7.60 -10.96 22.91
N ARG A 540 7.40 -10.02 23.85
CA ARG A 540 6.70 -8.75 23.60
C ARG A 540 7.34 -7.91 22.49
N TYR A 541 8.67 -7.81 22.43
CA TYR A 541 9.35 -7.02 21.39
C TYR A 541 9.32 -7.72 20.03
N ARG A 542 9.55 -9.04 20.01
CA ARG A 542 9.36 -9.85 18.81
C ARG A 542 7.96 -9.68 18.22
N ASP A 543 6.96 -9.60 19.08
CA ASP A 543 5.58 -9.41 18.67
C ASP A 543 5.33 -8.03 18.07
N ILE A 544 5.85 -6.95 18.69
CA ILE A 544 5.77 -5.57 18.18
C ILE A 544 6.55 -5.41 16.87
N PHE A 545 7.76 -5.94 16.77
CA PHE A 545 8.52 -5.86 15.51
C PHE A 545 7.84 -6.68 14.41
N GLY A 546 7.30 -7.85 14.77
CA GLY A 546 6.47 -8.63 13.88
C GLY A 546 5.21 -7.86 13.43
N THR A 547 4.59 -7.04 14.30
CA THR A 547 3.48 -6.15 13.95
C THR A 547 3.91 -5.12 12.92
N LEU A 548 5.03 -4.44 13.17
CA LEU A 548 5.59 -3.44 12.26
C LEU A 548 5.91 -4.03 10.88
N VAL A 549 6.55 -5.19 10.80
CA VAL A 549 6.90 -5.82 9.50
C VAL A 549 5.65 -6.21 8.71
N LEU A 550 4.62 -6.75 9.37
CA LEU A 550 3.35 -7.07 8.69
C LEU A 550 2.61 -5.81 8.21
N LEU A 551 2.68 -4.72 8.98
CA LEU A 551 2.07 -3.44 8.64
C LEU A 551 2.95 -2.60 7.69
N SER A 552 4.16 -3.03 7.38
CA SER A 552 5.10 -2.32 6.51
C SER A 552 4.51 -1.98 5.13
N PRO A 553 3.74 -2.85 4.44
CA PRO A 553 3.10 -2.49 3.17
C PRO A 553 2.09 -1.34 3.29
N LEU A 554 1.38 -1.27 4.43
CA LEU A 554 0.50 -0.14 4.75
C LEU A 554 1.31 1.13 4.98
N MET A 555 2.35 1.06 5.82
CA MET A 555 3.26 2.19 6.10
C MET A 555 3.95 2.71 4.84
N TRP A 556 4.32 1.83 3.91
CA TRP A 556 4.90 2.22 2.63
C TRP A 556 3.89 2.97 1.76
N SER A 557 2.64 2.50 1.74
CA SER A 557 1.56 3.18 1.01
C SER A 557 1.28 4.57 1.59
N THR A 558 1.27 4.73 2.92
CA THR A 558 1.09 6.04 3.56
C THR A 558 2.28 6.98 3.34
N ALA A 559 3.51 6.46 3.37
CA ALA A 559 4.70 7.23 3.06
C ALA A 559 4.69 7.76 1.61
N ILE A 560 4.24 6.96 0.64
CA ILE A 560 4.09 7.44 -0.75
C ILE A 560 3.04 8.55 -0.82
N VAL A 561 1.93 8.47 -0.08
CA VAL A 561 0.94 9.56 -0.05
C VAL A 561 1.54 10.86 0.49
N MET A 562 2.35 10.78 1.55
CA MET A 562 3.09 11.93 2.06
C MET A 562 4.05 12.49 1.02
N MET A 563 4.78 11.64 0.31
CA MET A 563 5.68 12.07 -0.77
C MET A 563 4.95 12.72 -1.95
N VAL A 564 3.77 12.21 -2.34
CA VAL A 564 2.92 12.83 -3.38
C VAL A 564 2.48 14.23 -2.95
N MET A 565 2.10 14.40 -1.69
CA MET A 565 1.76 15.70 -1.12
C MET A 565 2.96 16.65 -1.11
N TYR A 566 4.13 16.19 -0.64
CA TYR A 566 5.35 17.00 -0.66
C TYR A 566 5.74 17.40 -2.06
N TYR A 567 5.65 16.50 -3.04
CA TYR A 567 5.93 16.82 -4.43
C TYR A 567 5.03 17.95 -4.94
N PHE A 568 3.72 17.90 -4.65
CA PHE A 568 2.78 18.95 -5.05
C PHE A 568 3.17 20.32 -4.48
N PHE A 569 3.41 20.41 -3.17
CA PHE A 569 3.79 21.66 -2.51
C PHE A 569 5.23 22.09 -2.84
N ALA A 570 6.15 21.16 -3.12
CA ALA A 570 7.52 21.49 -3.49
C ALA A 570 7.56 22.15 -4.85
N ILE A 571 6.82 21.64 -5.83
CA ILE A 571 6.71 22.28 -7.15
C ILE A 571 6.11 23.69 -7.03
N LEU A 572 5.01 23.84 -6.28
CA LEU A 572 4.43 25.16 -6.02
C LEU A 572 5.43 26.10 -5.32
N GLY A 573 6.13 25.61 -4.30
CA GLY A 573 7.13 26.38 -3.56
C GLY A 573 8.31 26.79 -4.44
N MET A 574 8.81 25.91 -5.30
CA MET A 574 9.90 26.22 -6.23
C MET A 574 9.48 27.29 -7.25
N GLU A 575 8.31 27.16 -7.86
CA GLU A 575 7.83 28.13 -8.84
C GLU A 575 7.54 29.51 -8.20
N LEU A 576 7.14 29.54 -6.91
CA LEU A 576 6.87 30.78 -6.18
C LEU A 576 8.11 31.41 -5.54
N PHE A 577 9.07 30.59 -5.09
CA PHE A 577 10.10 31.04 -4.14
C PHE A 577 11.56 30.77 -4.56
N SER A 578 11.81 30.07 -5.68
CA SER A 578 13.18 29.65 -6.07
C SER A 578 14.15 30.81 -6.32
N GLU A 579 13.66 31.97 -6.76
CA GLU A 579 14.49 33.14 -7.07
C GLU A 579 14.97 33.90 -5.81
N PHE A 580 14.37 33.62 -4.65
CA PHE A 580 14.69 34.33 -3.41
C PHE A 580 15.86 33.67 -2.67
N ASN A 581 16.98 34.40 -2.58
CA ASN A 581 18.13 33.97 -1.79
C ASN A 581 17.99 34.45 -0.33
N LEU A 582 17.90 33.51 0.61
CA LEU A 582 17.68 33.77 2.03
C LEU A 582 18.97 34.11 2.83
N ARG A 583 20.12 34.28 2.17
CA ARG A 583 21.37 34.64 2.88
C ARG A 583 21.35 36.13 3.26
N ASN A 584 21.56 36.44 4.55
CA ASN A 584 21.55 37.82 5.08
C ASN A 584 20.28 38.60 4.70
N CYS A 585 19.13 37.91 4.64
CA CYS A 585 17.84 38.55 4.36
C CYS A 585 17.16 39.05 5.64
N CYS A 586 15.98 39.67 5.48
CA CYS A 586 15.07 40.01 6.57
C CYS A 586 15.63 41.02 7.59
N GLU A 587 16.39 42.02 7.12
CA GLU A 587 16.90 43.13 7.94
C GLU A 587 15.75 43.87 8.65
N ASN A 588 15.94 44.23 9.92
CA ASN A 588 14.96 44.91 10.78
C ASN A 588 13.69 44.10 11.11
N SER A 589 13.72 42.78 10.93
CA SER A 589 12.62 41.87 11.30
C SER A 589 12.92 41.10 12.58
N THR A 590 11.90 40.45 13.15
CA THR A 590 12.05 39.57 14.33
C THR A 590 12.83 38.29 14.02
N VAL A 591 13.08 37.98 12.75
CA VAL A 591 13.74 36.74 12.31
C VAL A 591 15.15 36.97 11.76
N GLU A 592 15.66 38.20 11.77
CA GLU A 592 16.96 38.57 11.20
C GLU A 592 18.12 37.69 11.72
N ASP A 593 18.13 37.42 13.03
CA ASP A 593 19.20 36.65 13.68
C ASP A 593 19.31 35.19 13.18
N PHE A 594 18.24 34.64 12.62
CA PHE A 594 18.22 33.27 12.07
C PHE A 594 18.80 33.16 10.65
N TYR A 595 18.95 34.28 9.93
CA TYR A 595 19.40 34.31 8.53
C TYR A 595 20.75 34.99 8.32
N LYS A 596 21.44 35.41 9.40
CA LYS A 596 22.80 35.98 9.36
C LYS A 596 23.84 34.97 8.90
N TYR A 597 24.52 35.30 7.80
CA TYR A 597 25.61 34.56 7.17
C TYR A 597 26.94 35.34 7.29
N SER A 598 27.92 34.76 7.97
CA SER A 598 29.30 35.26 8.06
C SER A 598 30.28 34.21 7.54
N SER A 599 31.18 34.60 6.61
CA SER A 599 32.21 33.69 6.07
C SER A 599 33.40 33.48 7.02
N ASN A 600 33.63 34.40 7.96
CA ASN A 600 34.71 34.33 8.95
C ASN A 600 34.14 33.91 10.31
N SER A 601 34.14 32.59 10.54
CA SER A 601 34.04 31.82 11.80
C SER A 601 33.38 32.39 13.08
N SER A 602 32.54 31.53 13.69
CA SER A 602 32.31 31.29 15.14
C SER A 602 31.13 31.91 15.89
N THR A 603 30.35 32.84 15.32
CA THR A 603 29.41 33.66 16.15
C THR A 603 27.92 33.62 15.79
N SER A 604 27.42 32.63 15.04
CA SER A 604 25.97 32.44 14.92
C SER A 604 25.58 30.98 14.74
N GLY A 605 25.56 30.21 15.84
CA GLY A 605 25.00 28.85 15.85
C GLY A 605 23.51 28.77 15.45
N ILE A 606 22.83 29.92 15.40
CA ILE A 606 21.40 30.08 15.10
C ILE A 606 21.15 30.37 13.60
N GLY A 607 22.16 30.79 12.86
CA GLY A 607 22.03 31.43 11.53
C GLY A 607 21.88 30.49 10.31
N TYR A 608 21.50 29.22 10.47
CA TYR A 608 21.52 28.24 9.36
C TYR A 608 20.22 28.15 8.56
N TYR A 609 19.19 28.93 8.90
CA TYR A 609 17.87 28.84 8.26
C TYR A 609 17.89 29.23 6.77
N TYR A 610 18.92 29.93 6.28
CA TYR A 610 19.06 30.21 4.85
C TYR A 610 19.23 28.95 3.97
N LEU A 611 19.59 27.81 4.57
CA LEU A 611 19.64 26.51 3.89
C LEU A 611 18.24 25.97 3.57
N ASN A 612 17.24 26.39 4.33
CA ASN A 612 15.85 25.98 4.18
C ASN A 612 15.14 26.83 3.13
N ASN A 613 15.48 26.60 1.87
CA ASN A 613 14.91 27.31 0.74
C ASN A 613 14.11 26.39 -0.22
N PHE A 614 13.51 27.00 -1.24
CA PHE A 614 12.81 26.29 -2.32
C PHE A 614 13.59 26.37 -3.64
N SER A 615 14.92 26.27 -3.58
CA SER A 615 15.76 26.31 -4.79
C SER A 615 15.52 25.07 -5.65
N ASN A 616 15.63 23.88 -5.07
CA ASN A 616 15.58 22.61 -5.79
C ASN A 616 14.56 21.65 -5.17
N LEU A 617 14.12 20.63 -5.92
CA LEU A 617 13.08 19.69 -5.45
C LEU A 617 13.49 18.94 -4.17
N VAL A 618 14.77 18.58 -4.05
CA VAL A 618 15.28 17.85 -2.88
C VAL A 618 15.31 18.75 -1.65
N ILE A 619 15.84 19.97 -1.78
CA ILE A 619 15.91 20.94 -0.68
C ILE A 619 14.49 21.33 -0.25
N SER A 620 13.60 21.61 -1.22
CA SER A 620 12.17 21.84 -0.99
C SER A 620 11.50 20.67 -0.27
N GLY A 621 11.86 19.42 -0.60
CA GLY A 621 11.36 18.24 0.10
C GLY A 621 11.78 18.20 1.57
N VAL A 622 13.03 18.57 1.87
CA VAL A 622 13.53 18.67 3.25
C VAL A 622 12.86 19.81 4.00
N THR A 623 12.71 20.99 3.40
CA THR A 623 12.02 22.12 4.06
C THR A 623 10.58 21.81 4.37
N LEU A 624 9.84 21.17 3.45
CA LEU A 624 8.47 20.72 3.71
C LEU A 624 8.42 19.65 4.80
N PHE A 625 9.40 18.74 4.85
CA PHE A 625 9.50 17.78 5.96
C PHE A 625 9.71 18.49 7.30
N GLU A 626 10.62 19.46 7.39
CA GLU A 626 10.82 20.26 8.61
C GLU A 626 9.54 21.00 9.03
N LEU A 627 8.81 21.57 8.06
CA LEU A 627 7.52 22.19 8.30
C LEU A 627 6.46 21.20 8.81
N THR A 628 6.49 19.92 8.41
CA THR A 628 5.57 18.90 8.96
C THR A 628 5.86 18.47 10.38
N VAL A 629 7.09 18.67 10.87
CA VAL A 629 7.42 18.45 12.28
C VAL A 629 6.85 19.58 13.15
N VAL A 630 6.40 20.68 12.54
CA VAL A 630 5.68 21.82 13.17
C VAL A 630 6.55 22.68 14.09
N ASN A 631 7.78 22.28 14.43
CA ASN A 631 8.66 23.12 15.25
C ASN A 631 9.29 24.27 14.42
N ASN A 632 9.38 25.48 15.00
CA ASN A 632 10.01 26.66 14.41
C ASN A 632 9.55 27.03 12.98
N TRP A 633 8.40 26.52 12.52
CA TRP A 633 7.92 26.69 11.15
C TRP A 633 7.59 28.16 10.81
N PHE A 634 7.16 28.94 11.80
CA PHE A 634 6.84 30.35 11.64
C PHE A 634 8.07 31.19 11.27
N ILE A 635 9.29 30.77 11.63
CA ILE A 635 10.54 31.46 11.26
C ILE A 635 10.75 31.43 9.74
N ILE A 636 10.45 30.30 9.09
CA ILE A 636 10.52 30.15 7.64
C ILE A 636 9.40 30.97 6.99
N MET A 637 8.18 30.88 7.52
CA MET A 637 7.04 31.63 7.03
C MET A 637 7.27 33.16 7.09
N ASP A 638 7.71 33.69 8.23
CA ASP A 638 7.91 35.14 8.40
C ASP A 638 9.09 35.66 7.58
N ALA A 639 10.10 34.82 7.31
CA ALA A 639 11.20 35.18 6.41
C ALA A 639 10.68 35.43 4.98
N TYR A 640 9.91 34.50 4.42
CA TYR A 640 9.28 34.68 3.11
C TYR A 640 8.20 35.78 3.11
N ALA A 641 7.51 36.00 4.23
CA ALA A 641 6.55 37.09 4.36
C ALA A 641 7.22 38.46 4.26
N THR A 642 8.40 38.59 4.87
CA THR A 642 9.20 39.83 4.89
C THR A 642 9.95 40.03 3.57
N PHE A 643 10.51 38.96 3.01
CA PHE A 643 11.40 39.05 1.85
C PHE A 643 10.67 38.99 0.50
N ALA A 644 9.64 38.17 0.35
CA ALA A 644 8.87 38.04 -0.89
C ALA A 644 7.61 38.92 -0.85
N ALA A 645 6.63 38.53 -0.04
CA ALA A 645 5.38 39.29 0.16
C ALA A 645 4.60 38.73 1.35
N SER A 646 3.82 39.58 2.03
CA SER A 646 2.97 39.18 3.16
C SER A 646 1.97 38.06 2.82
N TYR A 647 1.54 37.94 1.56
CA TYR A 647 0.64 36.88 1.08
C TYR A 647 1.27 35.48 1.09
N SER A 648 2.60 35.37 1.14
CA SER A 648 3.29 34.07 1.23
C SER A 648 2.91 33.28 2.49
N ARG A 649 2.46 33.96 3.55
CA ARG A 649 1.90 33.32 4.75
C ARG A 649 0.77 32.34 4.44
N LEU A 650 -0.05 32.63 3.42
CA LEU A 650 -1.15 31.76 3.02
C LEU A 650 -0.66 30.39 2.55
N PHE A 651 0.48 30.34 1.83
CA PHE A 651 1.09 29.09 1.39
C PHE A 651 1.45 28.19 2.58
N PHE A 652 2.16 28.73 3.58
CA PHE A 652 2.58 27.96 4.76
C PHE A 652 1.40 27.56 5.64
N MET A 653 0.41 28.45 5.83
CA MET A 653 -0.80 28.13 6.58
C MET A 653 -1.63 27.05 5.90
N THR A 654 -1.79 27.11 4.56
CA THR A 654 -2.51 26.08 3.80
C THR A 654 -1.76 24.75 3.82
N PHE A 655 -0.43 24.78 3.70
CA PHE A 655 0.40 23.59 3.86
C PHE A 655 0.23 22.96 5.24
N TYR A 656 0.27 23.75 6.32
CA TYR A 656 0.04 23.26 7.68
C TYR A 656 -1.33 22.59 7.82
N LEU A 657 -2.41 23.26 7.38
CA LEU A 657 -3.76 22.71 7.48
C LEU A 657 -3.90 21.40 6.71
N PHE A 658 -3.37 21.35 5.48
CA PHE A 658 -3.42 20.16 4.65
C PHE A 658 -2.61 19.01 5.27
N THR A 659 -1.36 19.27 5.69
CA THR A 659 -0.48 18.26 6.27
C THR A 659 -0.97 17.76 7.62
N MET A 660 -1.57 18.62 8.45
CA MET A 660 -2.19 18.25 9.71
C MET A 660 -3.35 17.27 9.50
N VAL A 661 -4.22 17.51 8.51
CA VAL A 661 -5.31 16.59 8.16
C VAL A 661 -4.77 15.26 7.64
N VAL A 662 -3.82 15.29 6.72
CA VAL A 662 -3.22 14.06 6.17
C VAL A 662 -2.49 13.27 7.26
N LEU A 663 -1.67 13.92 8.09
CA LEU A 663 -0.89 13.28 9.15
C LEU A 663 -1.80 12.66 10.21
N THR A 664 -2.88 13.33 10.61
CA THR A 664 -3.84 12.76 11.58
C THR A 664 -4.52 11.52 11.04
N ILE A 665 -4.89 11.49 9.76
CA ILE A 665 -5.44 10.29 9.09
C ILE A 665 -4.39 9.18 9.00
N VAL A 666 -3.14 9.52 8.66
CA VAL A 666 -2.02 8.56 8.64
C VAL A 666 -1.81 7.92 10.01
N VAL A 667 -1.67 8.73 11.05
CA VAL A 667 -1.51 8.26 12.43
C VAL A 667 -2.70 7.41 12.86
N ALA A 668 -3.94 7.85 12.58
CA ALA A 668 -5.15 7.10 12.88
C ALA A 668 -5.15 5.70 12.23
N SER A 669 -4.82 5.61 10.94
CA SER A 669 -4.81 4.34 10.20
C SER A 669 -3.75 3.35 10.72
N VAL A 670 -2.58 3.85 11.11
CA VAL A 670 -1.50 3.03 11.65
C VAL A 670 -1.83 2.58 13.06
N LEU A 671 -2.37 3.48 13.88
CA LEU A 671 -2.81 3.18 15.25
C LEU A 671 -3.89 2.11 15.24
N GLU A 672 -4.86 2.19 14.33
CA GLU A 672 -5.93 1.20 14.20
C GLU A 672 -5.37 -0.18 13.86
N ALA A 673 -4.53 -0.27 12.83
CA ALA A 673 -3.92 -1.53 12.43
C ALA A 673 -3.04 -2.13 13.54
N PHE A 674 -2.36 -1.28 14.32
CA PHE A 674 -1.52 -1.71 15.44
C PHE A 674 -2.35 -2.15 16.65
N ARG A 675 -3.36 -1.36 17.05
CA ARG A 675 -4.30 -1.70 18.14
C ARG A 675 -5.03 -3.00 17.83
N PHE A 676 -5.54 -3.12 16.62
CA PHE A 676 -6.18 -4.33 16.11
C PHE A 676 -5.28 -5.55 16.31
N ARG A 677 -4.01 -5.48 15.87
CA ARG A 677 -3.11 -6.62 16.01
C ARG A 677 -2.75 -6.93 17.46
N ILE A 678 -2.65 -5.93 18.32
CA ILE A 678 -2.44 -6.16 19.76
C ILE A 678 -3.65 -6.82 20.40
N GLN A 679 -4.87 -6.37 20.09
CA GLN A 679 -6.11 -6.94 20.63
C GLN A 679 -6.31 -8.39 20.16
N TYR A 680 -6.17 -8.63 18.85
CA TYR A 680 -6.17 -9.99 18.28
C TYR A 680 -5.11 -10.87 18.96
N LYS A 681 -3.92 -10.30 19.15
CA LYS A 681 -2.77 -10.83 19.92
C LYS A 681 -3.14 -11.41 21.29
N LYS A 682 -4.05 -10.72 21.98
CA LYS A 682 -4.47 -11.06 23.34
C LYS A 682 -5.56 -12.13 23.37
N GLN A 683 -6.39 -12.18 22.32
CA GLN A 683 -7.54 -13.09 22.24
C GLN A 683 -7.16 -14.46 21.65
N THR A 684 -6.12 -14.55 20.84
CA THR A 684 -5.71 -15.79 20.16
C THR A 684 -4.46 -16.41 20.77
N SER A 685 -4.48 -17.72 21.01
CA SER A 685 -3.27 -18.46 21.38
C SER A 685 -2.37 -18.67 20.16
N LYS A 686 -1.08 -18.91 20.38
CA LYS A 686 -0.14 -19.26 19.30
C LYS A 686 -0.62 -20.48 18.49
N ARG A 687 -1.22 -21.45 19.18
CA ARG A 687 -1.75 -22.67 18.57
C ARG A 687 -2.94 -22.35 17.66
N ASP A 688 -3.82 -21.45 18.09
CA ASP A 688 -4.98 -21.02 17.30
C ASP A 688 -4.52 -20.20 16.09
N GLU A 689 -3.51 -19.33 16.25
CA GLU A 689 -2.89 -18.62 15.12
C GLU A 689 -2.27 -19.58 14.09
N GLU A 690 -1.64 -20.67 14.55
CA GLU A 690 -1.08 -21.69 13.67
C GLU A 690 -2.18 -22.48 12.96
N LEU A 691 -3.23 -22.89 13.67
CA LEU A 691 -4.38 -23.58 13.07
C LEU A 691 -5.15 -22.71 12.05
N MET A 692 -5.17 -21.39 12.21
CA MET A 692 -5.79 -20.48 11.22
C MET A 692 -4.99 -20.35 9.91
N LEU A 693 -3.68 -20.59 9.97
CA LEU A 693 -2.79 -20.40 8.82
C LEU A 693 -2.45 -21.71 8.10
N HIS A 694 -2.76 -22.84 8.73
CA HIS A 694 -2.50 -24.18 8.22
C HIS A 694 -3.81 -24.94 8.08
N GLU A 695 -4.07 -25.43 6.88
CA GLU A 695 -5.21 -26.30 6.60
C GLU A 695 -4.66 -27.68 6.23
N GLU A 696 -5.17 -28.71 6.88
CA GLU A 696 -4.73 -30.09 6.63
C GLU A 696 -5.73 -30.77 5.70
N VAL A 697 -5.21 -31.35 4.62
CA VAL A 697 -6.00 -32.14 3.67
C VAL A 697 -5.47 -33.56 3.64
N ILE A 698 -6.36 -34.51 3.90
CA ILE A 698 -6.09 -35.94 3.83
C ILE A 698 -6.59 -36.45 2.49
N VAL A 699 -5.71 -37.13 1.76
CA VAL A 699 -6.00 -37.66 0.42
C VAL A 699 -5.74 -39.15 0.39
N ASP A 700 -6.79 -39.91 0.06
CA ASP A 700 -6.76 -41.35 -0.19
C ASP A 700 -6.68 -41.61 -1.71
N TRP A 701 -5.77 -42.48 -2.14
CA TRP A 701 -5.59 -42.82 -3.55
C TRP A 701 -6.87 -43.31 -4.23
N ASN A 702 -7.66 -44.14 -3.53
CA ASN A 702 -8.92 -44.66 -4.08
C ASN A 702 -9.96 -43.55 -4.34
N SER A 703 -9.90 -42.46 -3.57
CA SER A 703 -10.78 -41.31 -3.78
C SER A 703 -10.40 -40.49 -5.01
N ILE A 704 -9.10 -40.41 -5.33
CA ILE A 704 -8.58 -39.73 -6.52
C ILE A 704 -9.03 -40.50 -7.78
N GLU A 705 -8.89 -41.82 -7.78
CA GLU A 705 -9.27 -42.68 -8.91
C GLU A 705 -10.76 -42.54 -9.27
N ARG A 706 -11.63 -42.36 -8.27
CA ARG A 706 -13.06 -42.09 -8.48
C ARG A 706 -13.34 -40.69 -9.02
N LEU A 707 -12.50 -39.72 -8.71
CA LEU A 707 -12.66 -38.31 -9.08
C LEU A 707 -12.11 -38.00 -10.47
N ILE A 708 -11.08 -38.73 -10.91
CA ILE A 708 -10.32 -38.45 -12.13
C ILE A 708 -10.51 -39.62 -13.10
N SER A 709 -11.31 -39.40 -14.14
CA SER A 709 -11.54 -40.40 -15.20
C SER A 709 -10.40 -40.47 -16.23
N ASP A 710 -9.47 -39.50 -16.22
CA ASP A 710 -8.45 -39.33 -17.26
C ASP A 710 -7.14 -40.07 -16.90
N PRO A 711 -6.74 -41.13 -17.63
CA PRO A 711 -5.66 -42.03 -17.20
C PRO A 711 -4.28 -41.37 -17.20
N LYS A 712 -4.02 -40.44 -18.14
CA LYS A 712 -2.75 -39.70 -18.22
C LYS A 712 -2.53 -38.78 -17.01
N LEU A 713 -3.62 -38.19 -16.51
CA LEU A 713 -3.57 -37.30 -15.36
C LEU A 713 -3.32 -38.12 -14.10
N LEU A 714 -3.98 -39.27 -13.97
CA LEU A 714 -3.76 -40.20 -12.87
C LEU A 714 -2.29 -40.67 -12.81
N GLU A 715 -1.68 -41.02 -13.95
CA GLU A 715 -0.26 -41.42 -14.04
C GLU A 715 0.68 -40.31 -13.55
N SER A 716 0.41 -39.04 -13.91
CA SER A 716 1.21 -37.90 -13.43
C SER A 716 1.13 -37.71 -11.90
N LEU A 717 -0.01 -38.04 -11.29
CA LEU A 717 -0.23 -37.89 -9.85
C LEU A 717 0.32 -39.07 -9.02
N GLN A 718 0.62 -40.22 -9.64
CA GLN A 718 1.22 -41.38 -8.95
C GLN A 718 2.59 -41.08 -8.34
N MET A 719 3.31 -40.09 -8.88
CA MET A 719 4.62 -39.67 -8.36
C MET A 719 4.50 -38.79 -7.11
N ASP A 720 3.34 -38.14 -6.92
CA ASP A 720 3.09 -37.19 -5.84
C ASP A 720 2.28 -37.77 -4.67
N PHE A 721 1.49 -38.82 -4.91
CA PHE A 721 0.65 -39.47 -3.90
C PHE A 721 1.03 -40.94 -3.73
N ALA A 722 0.94 -41.46 -2.50
CA ALA A 722 1.23 -42.86 -2.23
C ALA A 722 0.14 -43.75 -2.84
N VAL A 723 0.51 -44.58 -3.83
CA VAL A 723 -0.40 -45.52 -4.51
C VAL A 723 -0.96 -46.52 -3.48
N GLY A 724 -2.28 -46.56 -3.34
CA GLY A 724 -2.98 -47.42 -2.37
C GLY A 724 -2.83 -46.99 -0.90
N GLY A 725 -2.28 -45.81 -0.62
CA GLY A 725 -2.08 -45.27 0.71
C GLY A 725 -2.81 -43.95 0.95
N VAL A 726 -2.72 -43.49 2.20
CA VAL A 726 -3.23 -42.17 2.63
C VAL A 726 -2.05 -41.23 2.76
N THR A 727 -2.16 -40.05 2.14
CA THR A 727 -1.17 -38.97 2.30
C THR A 727 -1.83 -37.76 2.94
N CYS A 728 -1.08 -37.06 3.79
CA CYS A 728 -1.55 -35.84 4.44
C CYS A 728 -0.71 -34.65 3.97
N TYR A 729 -1.39 -33.63 3.49
CA TYR A 729 -0.81 -32.38 3.05
C TYR A 729 -1.24 -31.25 3.98
N ILE A 730 -0.35 -30.29 4.20
CA ILE A 730 -0.60 -29.06 4.93
C ILE A 730 -0.50 -27.89 3.94
N GLY A 731 -1.61 -27.19 3.75
CA GLY A 731 -1.71 -25.93 3.03
C GLY A 731 -1.39 -24.78 3.98
N ARG A 732 -0.35 -23.99 3.69
CA ARG A 732 0.02 -22.81 4.48
C ARG A 732 -0.29 -21.53 3.73
N ARG A 733 -1.03 -20.60 4.34
CA ARG A 733 -1.26 -19.25 3.80
C ARG A 733 -0.32 -18.21 4.40
N ALA A 734 -0.02 -17.18 3.61
CA ALA A 734 0.71 -16.01 4.08
C ALA A 734 -0.18 -15.17 5.01
N ARG A 735 0.43 -14.52 6.00
CA ARG A 735 -0.27 -13.58 6.88
C ARG A 735 -0.53 -12.30 6.09
N THR A 736 -1.77 -12.08 5.65
CA THR A 736 -2.20 -10.86 4.98
C THR A 736 -3.18 -10.08 5.85
N ARG A 737 -3.30 -8.77 5.58
CA ARG A 737 -4.27 -7.91 6.26
C ARG A 737 -5.71 -8.39 6.05
N ASP A 738 -6.03 -8.84 4.85
CA ASP A 738 -7.38 -9.26 4.48
C ASP A 738 -7.85 -10.49 5.27
N VAL A 739 -6.96 -11.47 5.50
CA VAL A 739 -7.25 -12.64 6.35
C VAL A 739 -7.58 -12.20 7.78
N LEU A 740 -6.83 -11.24 8.31
CA LEU A 740 -7.07 -10.72 9.65
C LEU A 740 -8.37 -9.91 9.74
N GLN A 741 -8.66 -9.07 8.75
CA GLN A 741 -9.90 -8.28 8.69
C GLN A 741 -11.15 -9.18 8.58
N ARG A 742 -11.07 -10.28 7.82
CA ARG A 742 -12.19 -11.25 7.75
C ARG A 742 -12.50 -11.89 9.09
N HIS A 743 -11.48 -12.28 9.85
CA HIS A 743 -11.69 -12.81 11.19
C HIS A 743 -12.23 -11.76 12.17
N MET A 744 -11.79 -10.50 12.04
CA MET A 744 -12.30 -9.40 12.87
C MET A 744 -13.79 -9.18 12.68
N TYR A 745 -14.22 -9.07 11.43
CA TYR A 745 -15.60 -8.75 11.08
C TYR A 745 -16.45 -10.00 10.91
N ILE A 746 -16.05 -11.18 11.41
CA ILE A 746 -16.73 -12.44 11.08
C ILE A 746 -18.22 -12.45 11.45
N SER A 747 -18.61 -11.82 12.57
CA SER A 747 -20.00 -11.67 12.98
C SER A 747 -20.77 -10.71 12.07
N GLU A 748 -20.14 -9.61 11.67
CA GLU A 748 -20.73 -8.58 10.81
C GLU A 748 -20.79 -9.03 9.35
N ILE A 749 -19.82 -9.83 8.90
CA ILE A 749 -19.78 -10.38 7.54
C ILE A 749 -21.01 -11.25 7.33
N ARG A 750 -21.41 -12.08 8.30
CA ARG A 750 -22.64 -12.88 8.19
C ARG A 750 -23.86 -11.99 7.96
N GLN A 751 -23.99 -10.92 8.74
CA GLN A 751 -25.07 -9.95 8.56
C GLN A 751 -25.02 -9.27 7.19
N TRP A 752 -23.83 -8.85 6.72
CA TRP A 752 -23.68 -8.23 5.40
C TRP A 752 -24.02 -9.19 4.25
N LEU A 753 -23.76 -10.48 4.43
CA LEU A 753 -24.10 -11.50 3.46
C LEU A 753 -25.62 -11.70 3.40
N ASP A 754 -26.28 -11.80 4.56
CA ASP A 754 -27.73 -11.92 4.65
C ASP A 754 -28.43 -10.69 4.05
N GLU A 755 -27.94 -9.48 4.34
CA GLU A 755 -28.41 -8.23 3.75
C GLU A 755 -28.25 -8.24 2.22
N ALA A 756 -27.08 -8.60 1.71
CA ALA A 756 -26.82 -8.63 0.27
C ALA A 756 -27.69 -9.68 -0.46
N GLU A 757 -27.95 -10.83 0.15
CA GLU A 757 -28.84 -11.84 -0.42
C GLU A 757 -30.30 -11.37 -0.44
N ASN A 758 -30.73 -10.61 0.56
CA ASN A 758 -32.05 -9.98 0.56
C ASN A 758 -32.17 -8.88 -0.50
N GLU A 759 -31.14 -8.05 -0.67
CA GLU A 759 -31.07 -7.04 -1.74
C GLU A 759 -31.15 -7.71 -3.13
N GLU A 760 -30.35 -8.76 -3.38
CA GLU A 760 -30.40 -9.50 -4.65
C GLU A 760 -31.79 -10.11 -4.93
N ARG A 761 -32.45 -10.66 -3.91
CA ARG A 761 -33.82 -11.20 -4.06
C ARG A 761 -34.83 -10.11 -4.39
N GLN A 762 -34.70 -8.92 -3.81
CA GLN A 762 -35.58 -7.79 -4.09
C GLN A 762 -35.38 -7.29 -5.52
N ASP A 763 -34.14 -7.16 -5.97
CA ASP A 763 -33.82 -6.76 -7.35
C ASP A 763 -34.44 -7.74 -8.36
N ILE A 764 -34.24 -9.05 -8.15
CA ILE A 764 -34.82 -10.09 -9.00
C ILE A 764 -36.34 -9.98 -9.07
N ASN A 765 -37.00 -9.78 -7.92
CA ASN A 765 -38.45 -9.62 -7.88
C ASN A 765 -38.90 -8.36 -8.64
N HIS A 766 -38.19 -7.24 -8.51
CA HIS A 766 -38.49 -6.01 -9.24
C HIS A 766 -38.35 -6.20 -10.76
N ILE A 767 -37.32 -6.93 -11.21
CA ILE A 767 -37.12 -7.23 -12.63
C ILE A 767 -38.22 -8.15 -13.17
N ILE A 768 -38.63 -9.14 -12.37
CA ILE A 768 -39.75 -10.02 -12.73
C ILE A 768 -41.04 -9.19 -12.87
N GLU A 769 -41.32 -8.29 -11.93
CA GLU A 769 -42.47 -7.39 -12.00
C GLU A 769 -42.42 -6.48 -13.25
N GLU A 770 -41.27 -5.85 -13.54
CA GLU A 770 -41.10 -5.04 -14.76
C GLU A 770 -41.30 -5.87 -16.03
N SER A 771 -40.76 -7.10 -16.08
CA SER A 771 -40.93 -7.99 -17.23
C SER A 771 -42.40 -8.42 -17.43
N GLN A 772 -43.13 -8.67 -16.34
CA GLN A 772 -44.55 -9.00 -16.37
C GLN A 772 -45.39 -7.78 -16.79
N ILE A 773 -45.04 -6.58 -16.36
CA ILE A 773 -45.68 -5.32 -16.78
C ILE A 773 -45.43 -5.10 -18.28
N ASN A 774 -44.19 -5.25 -18.75
CA ASN A 774 -43.84 -5.11 -20.16
C ASN A 774 -44.55 -6.16 -21.03
N ALA A 775 -44.63 -7.42 -20.58
CA ALA A 775 -45.37 -8.46 -21.28
C ALA A 775 -46.88 -8.17 -21.35
N ARG A 776 -47.47 -7.59 -20.30
CA ARG A 776 -48.88 -7.14 -20.30
C ARG A 776 -49.11 -5.95 -21.23
N LEU A 777 -48.16 -5.03 -21.34
CA LEU A 777 -48.21 -3.89 -22.26
C LEU A 777 -47.99 -4.26 -23.73
N ILE A 778 -47.29 -5.37 -24.01
CA ILE A 778 -47.14 -5.90 -25.38
C ILE A 778 -48.38 -6.70 -25.82
N ASN A 779 -49.09 -7.30 -24.87
CA ASN A 779 -50.30 -8.09 -25.11
C ASN A 779 -51.62 -7.28 -25.07
N ALA A 780 -51.56 -6.02 -24.65
CA ALA A 780 -52.68 -5.06 -24.66
C ALA A 780 -52.51 -4.09 -25.83
#